data_AF-A0A927S9Y5-F1
#
_entry.id   AF-A0A927S9Y5-F1
#
_cell.length_a   1.000
_cell.length_b   1.000
_cell.length_c   1.000
_cell.angle_alpha   90.00
_cell.angle_beta   90.00
_cell.angle_gamma   90.00
#
_symmetry.space_group_name_H-M   'P 1'
#
loop_
_entity.id
_entity.type
_entity.pdbx_description
1 polymer ?
#
loop_
_entity_poly.entity_id
_entity_poly.type
_entity_poly.pdbx_seq_one_letter_code
_entity_poly.pdbx_strand_id
1 'polypeptide(L)'
;MIEITHENVKRTINTALSDLKAAGSLETRISASSAPHRMPVRLALAAMLAALIAATALAFAPSFQKVAPQGVWKYENGAITYQGLEDKYPKTILKDDAIQLISPDTMNTGTLYYITKAQNGQYLNSITFGGYPISGPKRLSDDYSIRSLAADGSTCYLIADTKSGIGQVIKIDAYEGSTIQDEVISAPGFVNENIDCISVYENTLLAFSSEKSLLTAIHLNNRVVLSALHLTNVQSILVGDRFSDIYSAFALTDGGKTLMRIDLITGKAEKMDVSAPIGARALQRNLYSLYITDENGAPLAEHNIASLSGQKISKTLTIVNTLLDSPSMVETIRLFNEKYPDIQVVSRTIDDYRVAATELMAGEGGIDVLHLTDGWSVSPLPKLLKNGAIVDLTDNGHMIKAHENMRDIWGLVSESGRIYGAVSMCEICMWEVNPILKSKLNWTMPEGRWTISEFKSLADKVIAYNRTNDRHIYLLADSGFIPNFMELYNAKYLNTYDGTVDYETQEFKDLLSLWKYLSDNRLLYPYPKGIQTGRIGSSDMVSNALLRVNYSSLGGYGEKLYILPPTYSPDDPLVSQTYALVANNNSDMREEAAYFVSLYASKAVTRYQFYLNNGQFIDKKEDYAFINMPDIRKTSIENEAKWNYALEHAETNHAPISLKRIVNTELLPAFLAGEIDEDAFARLIQTQAEMMLGE
;
A
#
# COMPACT_ATOMS: atom_id res chain seq x y z
N MET A 1 -20.31 -17.40 -20.84
CA MET A 1 -21.19 -17.30 -19.66
C MET A 1 -21.88 -15.94 -19.72
N ILE A 2 -23.16 -15.90 -19.37
CA ILE A 2 -24.06 -14.73 -19.52
C ILE A 2 -23.46 -13.50 -18.83
N GLU A 3 -23.20 -12.44 -19.58
CA GLU A 3 -22.73 -11.15 -19.05
C GLU A 3 -23.89 -10.47 -18.32
N ILE A 4 -23.85 -10.47 -16.99
CA ILE A 4 -24.81 -9.74 -16.16
C ILE A 4 -24.31 -8.29 -16.05
N THR A 5 -24.76 -7.44 -16.96
CA THR A 5 -24.49 -6.00 -16.89
C THR A 5 -25.33 -5.34 -15.78
N HIS A 6 -24.84 -4.24 -15.19
CA HIS A 6 -25.55 -3.44 -14.20
C HIS A 6 -26.95 -3.00 -14.68
N GLU A 7 -27.10 -2.80 -16.00
CA GLU A 7 -28.36 -2.56 -16.71
C GLU A 7 -29.35 -3.73 -16.58
N ASN A 8 -28.89 -4.99 -16.66
CA ASN A 8 -29.75 -6.17 -16.54
C ASN A 8 -30.28 -6.34 -15.11
N VAL A 9 -29.47 -6.01 -14.10
CA VAL A 9 -29.90 -6.02 -12.68
C VAL A 9 -30.93 -4.92 -12.43
N LYS A 10 -30.66 -3.70 -12.90
CA LYS A 10 -31.58 -2.55 -12.75
C LYS A 10 -32.92 -2.81 -13.46
N ARG A 11 -32.89 -3.44 -14.64
CA ARG A 11 -34.09 -3.86 -15.37
C ARG A 11 -34.87 -4.92 -14.59
N THR A 12 -34.20 -5.93 -14.03
CA THR A 12 -34.84 -6.99 -13.25
C THR A 12 -35.52 -6.44 -11.99
N ILE A 13 -34.86 -5.53 -11.28
CA ILE A 13 -35.41 -4.85 -10.09
C ILE A 13 -36.62 -3.97 -10.46
N ASN A 14 -36.53 -3.21 -11.54
CA ASN A 14 -37.64 -2.37 -11.99
C ASN A 14 -38.86 -3.19 -12.45
N THR A 15 -38.64 -4.33 -13.12
CA THR A 15 -39.72 -5.26 -13.47
C THR A 15 -40.36 -5.85 -12.22
N ALA A 16 -39.57 -6.31 -11.24
CA ALA A 16 -40.09 -6.84 -9.98
C ALA A 16 -40.89 -5.79 -9.18
N LEU A 17 -40.45 -4.53 -9.16
CA LEU A 17 -41.17 -3.41 -8.52
C LEU A 17 -42.48 -3.07 -9.26
N SER A 18 -42.49 -3.15 -10.59
CA SER A 18 -43.70 -2.99 -11.39
C SER A 18 -44.71 -4.09 -11.11
N ASP A 19 -44.26 -5.35 -11.04
CA ASP A 19 -45.11 -6.51 -10.75
C ASP A 19 -45.67 -6.47 -9.32
N LEU A 20 -44.89 -5.99 -8.35
CA LEU A 20 -45.35 -5.75 -6.97
C LEU A 20 -46.42 -4.65 -6.90
N LYS A 21 -46.26 -3.55 -7.66
CA LYS A 21 -47.29 -2.50 -7.75
C LYS A 21 -48.58 -3.02 -8.41
N ALA A 22 -48.45 -3.85 -9.45
CA ALA A 22 -49.57 -4.50 -10.10
C ALA A 22 -50.30 -5.47 -9.14
N ALA A 23 -49.56 -6.27 -8.37
CA ALA A 23 -50.11 -7.19 -7.36
C ALA A 23 -50.82 -6.45 -6.20
N GLY A 24 -50.26 -5.34 -5.72
CA GLY A 24 -50.91 -4.48 -4.72
C GLY A 24 -52.23 -3.88 -5.22
N SER A 25 -52.30 -3.51 -6.51
CA SER A 25 -53.54 -3.06 -7.15
C SER A 25 -54.58 -4.18 -7.33
N LEU A 26 -54.12 -5.43 -7.44
CA LEU A 26 -54.95 -6.63 -7.52
C LEU A 26 -55.56 -6.96 -6.15
N GLU A 27 -54.83 -6.76 -5.06
CA GLU A 27 -55.34 -6.92 -3.68
C GLU A 27 -56.47 -5.92 -3.38
N THR A 28 -56.37 -4.69 -3.91
CA THR A 28 -57.45 -3.70 -3.81
C THR A 28 -58.70 -4.13 -4.57
N ARG A 29 -58.55 -4.80 -5.73
CA ARG A 29 -59.67 -5.33 -6.53
C ARG A 29 -60.27 -6.62 -6.00
N ILE A 30 -59.48 -7.50 -5.37
CA ILE A 30 -59.93 -8.79 -4.83
C ILE A 30 -60.66 -8.64 -3.48
N SER A 31 -60.41 -7.54 -2.75
CA SER A 31 -61.17 -7.21 -1.52
C SER A 31 -62.68 -6.97 -1.75
N ALA A 32 -63.13 -6.88 -3.01
CA ALA A 32 -64.52 -6.61 -3.38
C ALA A 32 -65.36 -7.84 -3.81
N SER A 33 -64.82 -9.06 -3.85
CA SER A 33 -65.62 -10.25 -4.24
C SER A 33 -65.53 -11.41 -3.25
N SER A 34 -66.67 -11.79 -2.69
CA SER A 34 -66.85 -12.91 -1.77
C SER A 34 -66.96 -14.25 -2.54
N ALA A 35 -65.89 -15.04 -2.59
CA ALA A 35 -65.99 -16.48 -2.84
C ALA A 35 -64.78 -17.25 -2.25
N PRO A 36 -64.95 -18.52 -1.82
CA PRO A 36 -64.05 -19.15 -0.86
C PRO A 36 -63.21 -20.27 -1.50
N HIS A 37 -62.12 -19.92 -2.17
CA HIS A 37 -60.99 -20.84 -2.37
C HIS A 37 -59.69 -20.09 -2.12
N ARG A 38 -59.29 -20.08 -0.84
CA ARG A 38 -58.09 -19.43 -0.33
C ARG A 38 -56.97 -20.47 -0.23
N MET A 39 -56.04 -20.44 -1.17
CA MET A 39 -54.63 -20.68 -0.84
C MET A 39 -53.97 -19.30 -0.93
N PRO A 40 -53.31 -18.81 0.13
CA PRO A 40 -53.34 -17.38 0.39
C PRO A 40 -52.30 -16.68 -0.49
N VAL A 41 -52.73 -15.60 -1.15
CA VAL A 41 -51.85 -14.61 -1.80
C VAL A 41 -50.69 -14.22 -0.86
N ARG A 42 -50.91 -14.25 0.46
CA ARG A 42 -49.85 -14.06 1.49
C ARG A 42 -48.73 -15.10 1.45
N LEU A 43 -48.99 -16.35 1.08
CA LEU A 43 -47.95 -17.38 0.94
C LEU A 43 -47.11 -17.14 -0.31
N ALA A 44 -47.73 -16.73 -1.42
CA ALA A 44 -47.05 -16.33 -2.64
C ALA A 44 -46.25 -15.03 -2.44
N LEU A 45 -46.81 -14.05 -1.73
CA LEU A 45 -46.12 -12.81 -1.36
C LEU A 45 -44.96 -13.10 -0.40
N ALA A 46 -45.14 -13.98 0.58
CA ALA A 46 -44.07 -14.37 1.50
C ALA A 46 -42.96 -15.15 0.79
N ALA A 47 -43.30 -16.04 -0.16
CA ALA A 47 -42.31 -16.74 -0.97
C ALA A 47 -41.57 -15.79 -1.93
N MET A 48 -42.27 -14.81 -2.53
CA MET A 48 -41.65 -13.77 -3.35
C MET A 48 -40.79 -12.82 -2.52
N LEU A 49 -41.22 -12.44 -1.31
CA LEU A 49 -40.44 -11.60 -0.40
C LEU A 49 -39.23 -12.36 0.13
N ALA A 50 -39.36 -13.65 0.45
CA ALA A 50 -38.23 -14.51 0.82
C ALA A 50 -37.26 -14.71 -0.35
N ALA A 51 -37.76 -14.85 -1.58
CA ALA A 51 -36.92 -14.92 -2.77
C ALA A 51 -36.26 -13.57 -3.09
N LEU A 52 -36.95 -12.45 -2.85
CA LEU A 52 -36.40 -11.10 -3.03
C LEU A 52 -35.35 -10.80 -1.95
N ILE A 53 -35.59 -11.18 -0.69
CA ILE A 53 -34.64 -11.11 0.43
C ILE A 53 -33.46 -12.04 0.19
N ALA A 54 -33.66 -13.25 -0.33
CA ALA A 54 -32.57 -14.14 -0.70
C ALA A 54 -31.75 -13.60 -1.88
N ALA A 55 -32.42 -13.01 -2.89
CA ALA A 55 -31.76 -12.38 -4.03
C ALA A 55 -31.04 -11.07 -3.64
N THR A 56 -31.60 -10.27 -2.71
CA THR A 56 -30.89 -9.12 -2.13
C THR A 56 -29.81 -9.57 -1.16
N ALA A 57 -29.96 -10.64 -0.39
CA ALA A 57 -28.90 -11.21 0.44
C ALA A 57 -27.83 -11.95 -0.40
N LEU A 58 -28.08 -12.26 -1.67
CA LEU A 58 -27.08 -12.75 -2.64
C LEU A 58 -26.45 -11.60 -3.45
N ALA A 59 -27.15 -10.46 -3.61
CA ALA A 59 -26.64 -9.25 -4.26
C ALA A 59 -25.98 -8.24 -3.28
N PHE A 60 -26.31 -8.35 -1.99
CA PHE A 60 -25.77 -7.65 -0.81
C PHE A 60 -25.25 -8.63 0.24
N ALA A 61 -25.12 -9.93 -0.08
CA ALA A 61 -24.03 -10.68 0.54
C ALA A 61 -22.82 -9.80 0.27
N PRO A 62 -22.08 -9.34 1.30
CA PRO A 62 -20.83 -8.69 1.02
C PRO A 62 -20.12 -9.66 0.08
N SER A 63 -19.91 -9.21 -1.15
CA SER A 63 -18.82 -9.74 -1.92
C SER A 63 -17.64 -9.42 -1.01
N PHE A 64 -17.33 -10.36 -0.12
CA PHE A 64 -16.02 -10.49 0.46
C PHE A 64 -15.16 -10.67 -0.79
N GLN A 65 -14.76 -9.54 -1.38
CA GLN A 65 -13.49 -9.48 -2.05
C GLN A 65 -12.54 -9.91 -0.94
N LYS A 66 -12.21 -11.20 -0.96
CA LYS A 66 -11.12 -11.79 -0.22
C LYS A 66 -9.89 -11.04 -0.70
N VAL A 67 -9.60 -9.91 -0.07
CA VAL A 67 -8.31 -9.25 -0.18
C VAL A 67 -7.46 -9.84 0.94
N ALA A 68 -6.94 -11.04 0.67
CA ALA A 68 -5.73 -11.54 1.30
C ALA A 68 -4.63 -11.36 0.24
N PRO A 69 -3.44 -10.84 0.58
CA PRO A 69 -2.53 -10.28 -0.40
C PRO A 69 -1.71 -11.37 -1.12
N GLN A 70 -1.22 -10.96 -2.30
CA GLN A 70 -0.19 -11.57 -3.14
C GLN A 70 -0.64 -12.59 -4.20
N GLY A 71 -0.04 -12.42 -5.37
CA GLY A 71 -0.19 -13.29 -6.52
C GLY A 71 0.58 -14.61 -6.42
N VAL A 72 0.21 -15.56 -7.27
CA VAL A 72 0.80 -16.91 -7.28
C VAL A 72 1.98 -16.93 -8.24
N TRP A 73 3.14 -17.34 -7.74
CA TRP A 73 4.28 -17.72 -8.59
C TRP A 73 4.08 -19.11 -9.16
N LYS A 74 4.31 -19.28 -10.45
CA LYS A 74 4.32 -20.59 -11.11
C LYS A 74 5.53 -20.74 -11.99
N TYR A 75 6.05 -21.95 -12.08
CA TYR A 75 7.03 -22.33 -13.09
C TYR A 75 6.45 -23.43 -13.96
N GLU A 76 6.12 -23.10 -15.21
CA GLU A 76 5.54 -24.04 -16.18
C GLU A 76 6.17 -23.79 -17.56
N ASN A 77 6.53 -24.86 -18.26
CA ASN A 77 7.08 -24.81 -19.63
C ASN A 77 8.26 -23.83 -19.79
N GLY A 78 9.21 -23.85 -18.85
CA GLY A 78 10.38 -22.98 -18.91
C GLY A 78 10.13 -21.53 -18.51
N ALA A 79 8.92 -21.18 -18.05
CA ALA A 79 8.55 -19.82 -17.73
C ALA A 79 8.16 -19.66 -16.26
N ILE A 80 8.79 -18.71 -15.57
CA ILE A 80 8.28 -18.17 -14.31
C ILE A 80 7.18 -17.17 -14.65
N THR A 81 6.00 -17.38 -14.08
CA THR A 81 4.88 -16.45 -14.15
C THR A 81 4.49 -16.00 -12.75
N TYR A 82 3.96 -14.79 -12.67
CA TYR A 82 3.34 -14.24 -11.48
C TYR A 82 1.94 -13.77 -11.85
N GLN A 83 0.93 -14.19 -11.10
CA GLN A 83 -0.43 -13.73 -11.29
C GLN A 83 -0.92 -13.03 -10.03
N GLY A 84 -0.99 -11.70 -10.03
CA GLY A 84 -1.69 -10.94 -9.00
C GLY A 84 -3.18 -11.25 -8.98
N LEU A 85 -3.87 -10.95 -7.87
CA LEU A 85 -5.31 -11.20 -7.74
C LEU A 85 -6.16 -10.40 -8.73
N GLU A 86 -5.71 -9.20 -9.09
CA GLU A 86 -6.35 -8.35 -10.10
C GLU A 86 -5.94 -8.71 -11.53
N ASP A 87 -4.88 -9.51 -11.68
CA ASP A 87 -4.42 -9.96 -12.97
C ASP A 87 -5.40 -11.01 -13.51
N LYS A 88 -6.13 -10.63 -14.55
CA LYS A 88 -6.97 -11.57 -15.29
C LYS A 88 -6.19 -12.78 -15.81
N TYR A 89 -4.89 -12.62 -16.05
CA TYR A 89 -3.99 -13.64 -16.56
C TYR A 89 -2.60 -13.56 -15.92
N PRO A 90 -1.92 -14.68 -15.68
CA PRO A 90 -0.52 -14.68 -15.22
C PRO A 90 0.38 -13.88 -16.16
N LYS A 91 1.23 -13.03 -15.58
CA LYS A 91 2.28 -12.32 -16.29
C LYS A 91 3.54 -13.17 -16.32
N THR A 92 4.10 -13.40 -17.50
CA THR A 92 5.44 -14.01 -17.61
C THR A 92 6.49 -13.03 -17.09
N ILE A 93 7.25 -13.46 -16.09
CA ILE A 93 8.30 -12.67 -15.45
C ILE A 93 9.66 -13.02 -16.06
N LEU A 94 9.95 -14.32 -16.19
CA LEU A 94 11.20 -14.82 -16.73
C LEU A 94 10.95 -16.07 -17.56
N LYS A 95 11.71 -16.26 -18.64
CA LYS A 95 11.81 -17.55 -19.36
C LYS A 95 13.22 -18.06 -19.26
N ASP A 96 13.38 -19.22 -18.64
CA ASP A 96 14.65 -19.90 -18.47
C ASP A 96 14.42 -21.41 -18.27
N ASP A 97 14.84 -22.20 -19.26
CA ASP A 97 14.74 -23.66 -19.24
C ASP A 97 15.78 -24.30 -18.30
N ALA A 98 16.74 -23.52 -17.79
CA ALA A 98 17.75 -23.99 -16.85
C ALA A 98 17.26 -23.99 -15.39
N ILE A 99 16.07 -23.45 -15.10
CA ILE A 99 15.50 -23.40 -13.75
C ILE A 99 15.19 -24.82 -13.26
N GLN A 100 15.64 -25.13 -12.06
CA GLN A 100 15.43 -26.42 -11.42
C GLN A 100 14.46 -26.35 -10.24
N LEU A 101 14.56 -25.29 -9.45
CA LEU A 101 13.82 -25.12 -8.21
C LEU A 101 13.41 -23.65 -8.07
N ILE A 102 12.25 -23.42 -7.47
CA ILE A 102 11.76 -22.10 -7.10
C ILE A 102 11.27 -22.13 -5.65
N SER A 103 11.40 -21.01 -4.95
CA SER A 103 10.81 -20.77 -3.63
C SER A 103 10.43 -19.31 -3.52
N PRO A 104 9.14 -18.99 -3.33
CA PRO A 104 8.75 -17.67 -2.88
C PRO A 104 9.38 -17.37 -1.53
N ASP A 105 9.71 -16.11 -1.28
CA ASP A 105 10.10 -15.62 0.04
C ASP A 105 8.86 -15.56 0.96
N THR A 106 8.96 -16.19 2.13
CA THR A 106 7.86 -16.27 3.10
C THR A 106 7.53 -14.94 3.77
N MET A 107 8.47 -14.00 3.84
CA MET A 107 8.29 -12.67 4.45
C MET A 107 7.90 -11.60 3.44
N ASN A 108 8.23 -11.82 2.17
CA ASN A 108 7.92 -10.91 1.07
C ASN A 108 7.65 -11.69 -0.20
N THR A 109 6.43 -12.19 -0.40
CA THR A 109 6.15 -13.04 -1.57
C THR A 109 6.18 -12.28 -2.91
N GLY A 110 6.42 -10.97 -2.90
CA GLY A 110 6.84 -10.23 -4.09
C GLY A 110 8.23 -10.64 -4.61
N THR A 111 8.97 -11.43 -3.85
CA THR A 111 10.29 -11.98 -4.17
C THR A 111 10.22 -13.48 -4.42
N LEU A 112 10.88 -13.94 -5.47
CA LEU A 112 11.10 -15.35 -5.78
C LEU A 112 12.61 -15.65 -5.79
N TYR A 113 13.01 -16.66 -5.05
CA TYR A 113 14.32 -17.29 -5.17
C TYR A 113 14.23 -18.50 -6.09
N TYR A 114 15.23 -18.69 -6.94
CA TYR A 114 15.25 -19.83 -7.85
C TYR A 114 16.67 -20.31 -8.15
N ILE A 115 16.81 -21.60 -8.42
CA ILE A 115 18.09 -22.23 -8.76
C ILE A 115 18.11 -22.55 -10.24
N THR A 116 19.20 -22.16 -10.93
CA THR A 116 19.46 -22.53 -12.32
C THR A 116 20.66 -23.47 -12.44
N LYS A 117 20.66 -24.34 -13.45
CA LYS A 117 21.80 -25.20 -13.78
C LYS A 117 22.41 -24.78 -15.12
N ALA A 118 23.59 -24.16 -15.05
CA ALA A 118 24.38 -23.80 -16.22
C ALA A 118 25.49 -24.83 -16.47
N GLN A 119 26.20 -24.70 -17.60
CA GLN A 119 27.31 -25.58 -17.96
C GLN A 119 28.46 -25.58 -16.93
N ASN A 120 28.61 -24.49 -16.17
CA ASN A 120 29.68 -24.26 -15.20
C ASN A 120 29.21 -24.34 -13.71
N GLY A 121 28.02 -24.89 -13.46
CA GLY A 121 27.53 -25.17 -12.10
C GLY A 121 26.09 -24.74 -11.85
N GLN A 122 25.67 -24.81 -10.59
CA GLN A 122 24.36 -24.36 -10.14
C GLN A 122 24.44 -22.93 -9.58
N TYR A 123 23.39 -22.14 -9.78
CA TYR A 123 23.33 -20.75 -9.33
C TYR A 123 22.05 -20.47 -8.56
N LEU A 124 22.17 -19.81 -7.41
CA LEU A 124 21.05 -19.20 -6.71
C LEU A 124 20.79 -17.80 -7.28
N ASN A 125 19.55 -17.55 -7.64
CA ASN A 125 19.08 -16.29 -8.21
C ASN A 125 17.89 -15.77 -7.41
N SER A 126 17.60 -14.48 -7.57
CA SER A 126 16.46 -13.80 -6.94
C SER A 126 15.82 -12.85 -7.94
N ILE A 127 14.48 -12.78 -7.93
CA ILE A 127 13.73 -11.87 -8.80
C ILE A 127 12.47 -11.36 -8.11
N THR A 128 12.11 -10.11 -8.39
CA THR A 128 10.85 -9.52 -7.93
C THR A 128 9.72 -9.79 -8.91
N PHE A 129 8.46 -9.62 -8.50
CA PHE A 129 7.28 -9.67 -9.39
C PHE A 129 7.35 -8.64 -10.53
N GLY A 130 8.16 -7.58 -10.38
CA GLY A 130 8.46 -6.61 -11.42
C GLY A 130 9.45 -7.11 -12.49
N GLY A 131 10.07 -8.27 -12.27
CA GLY A 131 11.13 -8.83 -13.12
C GLY A 131 12.53 -8.29 -12.82
N TYR A 132 12.70 -7.54 -11.72
CA TYR A 132 13.99 -6.99 -11.33
C TYR A 132 14.74 -7.98 -10.43
N PRO A 133 16.02 -8.31 -10.72
CA PRO A 133 16.83 -9.13 -9.84
C PRO A 133 17.15 -8.35 -8.56
N ILE A 134 17.10 -9.03 -7.41
CA ILE A 134 17.42 -8.40 -6.12
C ILE A 134 18.92 -8.44 -5.86
N SER A 135 19.55 -9.54 -6.26
CA SER A 135 20.99 -9.76 -6.20
C SER A 135 21.45 -10.41 -7.51
N GLY A 136 22.74 -10.26 -7.82
CA GLY A 136 23.35 -11.01 -8.93
C GLY A 136 23.30 -12.53 -8.68
N PRO A 137 23.37 -13.37 -9.72
CA PRO A 137 23.47 -14.83 -9.59
C PRO A 137 24.65 -15.24 -8.71
N LYS A 138 24.40 -16.12 -7.73
CA LYS A 138 25.44 -16.63 -6.84
C LYS A 138 25.73 -18.09 -7.14
N ARG A 139 26.99 -18.44 -7.43
CA ARG A 139 27.41 -19.82 -7.73
C ARG A 139 27.40 -20.68 -6.46
N LEU A 140 26.67 -21.79 -6.50
CA LEU A 140 26.63 -22.81 -5.44
C LEU A 140 27.86 -23.72 -5.52
N SER A 141 28.23 -24.36 -4.40
CA SER A 141 29.33 -25.32 -4.37
C SER A 141 29.06 -26.52 -5.27
N ASP A 142 30.11 -27.05 -5.89
CA ASP A 142 30.06 -28.28 -6.69
C ASP A 142 30.09 -29.56 -5.81
N ASP A 143 30.19 -29.41 -4.49
CA ASP A 143 30.32 -30.53 -3.54
C ASP A 143 28.99 -31.22 -3.19
N TYR A 144 27.86 -30.63 -3.59
CA TYR A 144 26.53 -31.15 -3.32
C TYR A 144 25.55 -30.86 -4.47
N SER A 145 24.46 -31.62 -4.54
CA SER A 145 23.33 -31.34 -5.44
C SER A 145 22.09 -30.92 -4.65
N ILE A 146 21.39 -29.90 -5.12
CA ILE A 146 20.22 -29.36 -4.42
C ILE A 146 18.93 -30.11 -4.79
N ARG A 147 18.20 -30.56 -3.76
CA ARG A 147 16.87 -31.19 -3.88
C ARG A 147 15.71 -30.26 -3.60
N SER A 148 15.87 -29.34 -2.66
CA SER A 148 14.80 -28.43 -2.22
C SER A 148 15.37 -27.09 -1.80
N LEU A 149 14.54 -26.06 -1.90
CA LEU A 149 14.82 -24.68 -1.54
C LEU A 149 13.65 -24.14 -0.71
N ALA A 150 13.96 -23.46 0.39
CA ALA A 150 13.02 -22.65 1.15
C ALA A 150 13.67 -21.30 1.48
N ALA A 151 12.93 -20.19 1.42
CA ALA A 151 13.48 -18.85 1.60
C ALA A 151 12.69 -18.05 2.65
N ASP A 152 13.41 -17.34 3.52
CA ASP A 152 12.87 -16.47 4.56
C ASP A 152 13.66 -15.16 4.58
N GLY A 153 13.10 -14.11 3.98
CA GLY A 153 13.76 -12.82 3.81
C GLY A 153 15.10 -12.96 3.07
N SER A 154 16.19 -12.62 3.77
CA SER A 154 17.55 -12.62 3.21
C SER A 154 18.29 -13.93 3.18
N THR A 155 17.65 -15.01 3.61
CA THR A 155 18.32 -16.28 3.85
C THR A 155 17.57 -17.42 3.16
N CYS A 156 18.32 -18.26 2.47
CA CYS A 156 17.82 -19.48 1.83
C CYS A 156 18.30 -20.70 2.61
N TYR A 157 17.44 -21.71 2.67
CA TYR A 157 17.71 -23.02 3.25
C TYR A 157 17.56 -24.07 2.16
N LEU A 158 18.59 -24.89 1.98
CA LEU A 158 18.65 -25.90 0.94
C LEU A 158 18.65 -27.29 1.56
N ILE A 159 17.97 -28.24 0.95
CA ILE A 159 18.30 -29.66 1.13
C ILE A 159 19.36 -30.00 0.08
N ALA A 160 20.57 -30.30 0.54
CA ALA A 160 21.72 -30.59 -0.29
C ALA A 160 22.15 -32.05 -0.09
N ASP A 161 22.25 -32.80 -1.18
CA ASP A 161 22.83 -34.14 -1.17
C ASP A 161 24.33 -34.04 -1.29
N THR A 162 25.03 -34.50 -0.26
CA THR A 162 26.48 -34.66 -0.31
C THR A 162 26.87 -35.75 -1.32
N LYS A 163 28.16 -35.85 -1.66
CA LYS A 163 28.67 -36.93 -2.53
C LYS A 163 28.33 -38.35 -2.05
N SER A 164 28.00 -38.54 -0.78
CA SER A 164 27.54 -39.81 -0.21
C SER A 164 26.02 -40.00 -0.27
N GLY A 165 25.26 -39.09 -0.89
CA GLY A 165 23.80 -39.15 -1.04
C GLY A 165 23.02 -38.80 0.21
N ILE A 166 23.66 -38.21 1.23
CA ILE A 166 23.00 -37.83 2.48
C ILE A 166 22.45 -36.42 2.32
N GLY A 167 21.13 -36.26 2.46
CA GLY A 167 20.46 -34.97 2.44
C GLY A 167 20.65 -34.20 3.73
N GLN A 168 21.26 -33.02 3.65
CA GLN A 168 21.49 -32.12 4.77
C GLN A 168 20.88 -30.74 4.52
N VAL A 169 20.44 -30.07 5.57
CA VAL A 169 20.02 -28.67 5.51
C VAL A 169 21.23 -27.75 5.58
N ILE A 170 21.39 -26.93 4.54
CA ILE A 170 22.42 -25.90 4.42
C ILE A 170 21.75 -24.53 4.39
N LYS A 171 22.25 -23.59 5.19
CA LYS A 171 21.88 -22.17 5.13
C LYS A 171 22.80 -21.42 4.17
N ILE A 172 22.21 -20.50 3.41
CA ILE A 172 22.89 -19.60 2.49
C ILE A 172 22.35 -18.18 2.67
N ASP A 173 23.24 -17.22 2.86
CA ASP A 173 22.86 -15.81 2.91
C ASP A 173 22.80 -15.19 1.50
N ALA A 174 21.60 -14.78 1.10
CA ALA A 174 21.31 -14.37 -0.26
C ALA A 174 21.78 -12.94 -0.60
N TYR A 175 22.03 -12.09 0.40
CA TYR A 175 22.32 -10.66 0.18
C TYR A 175 23.79 -10.25 0.33
N GLU A 176 24.61 -10.95 1.12
CA GLU A 176 25.99 -10.51 1.38
C GLU A 176 27.04 -11.13 0.44
N GLY A 177 27.97 -10.29 -0.04
CA GLY A 177 29.19 -10.69 -0.75
C GLY A 177 29.02 -11.28 -2.15
N SER A 178 30.14 -11.37 -2.89
CA SER A 178 30.24 -12.08 -4.18
C SER A 178 30.44 -13.60 -4.02
N THR A 179 30.60 -14.07 -2.78
CA THR A 179 30.86 -15.47 -2.41
C THR A 179 29.77 -15.96 -1.45
N ILE A 180 29.18 -17.13 -1.75
CA ILE A 180 28.25 -17.80 -0.85
C ILE A 180 29.03 -18.27 0.38
N GLN A 181 28.50 -17.96 1.57
CA GLN A 181 28.83 -18.70 2.79
C GLN A 181 27.74 -19.74 3.00
N ASP A 182 28.10 -21.01 2.84
CA ASP A 182 27.26 -22.16 3.12
C ASP A 182 27.53 -22.64 4.55
N GLU A 183 26.46 -22.79 5.33
CA GLU A 183 26.52 -23.27 6.71
C GLU A 183 25.66 -24.52 6.88
N VAL A 184 26.27 -25.63 7.26
CA VAL A 184 25.52 -26.83 7.66
C VAL A 184 24.80 -26.54 8.98
N ILE A 185 23.47 -26.63 8.96
CA ILE A 185 22.66 -26.37 10.15
C ILE A 185 22.96 -27.42 11.22
N SER A 186 23.25 -26.98 12.43
CA SER A 186 23.40 -27.83 13.60
C SER A 186 22.67 -27.24 14.80
N ALA A 187 22.07 -28.10 15.61
CA ALA A 187 21.44 -27.77 16.88
C ALA A 187 21.51 -29.00 17.79
N PRO A 188 21.76 -28.87 19.10
CA PRO A 188 21.71 -30.00 20.01
C PRO A 188 20.35 -30.71 19.93
N GLY A 189 20.38 -32.02 19.66
CA GLY A 189 19.17 -32.84 19.49
C GLY A 189 18.61 -32.88 18.06
N PHE A 190 19.16 -32.12 17.11
CA PHE A 190 18.83 -32.22 15.69
C PHE A 190 19.83 -33.11 14.96
N VAL A 191 19.32 -34.10 14.21
CA VAL A 191 20.14 -34.94 13.34
C VAL A 191 19.95 -34.50 11.90
N ASN A 192 20.93 -33.77 11.38
CA ASN A 192 20.92 -33.21 10.03
C ASN A 192 21.37 -34.25 8.97
N GLU A 193 20.59 -35.32 8.85
CA GLU A 193 20.85 -36.41 7.92
C GLU A 193 19.52 -36.98 7.41
N ASN A 194 19.46 -37.28 6.11
CA ASN A 194 18.30 -37.88 5.45
C ASN A 194 17.03 -37.03 5.62
N ILE A 195 17.20 -35.71 5.42
CA ILE A 195 16.10 -34.75 5.40
C ILE A 195 15.43 -34.77 4.03
N ASP A 196 14.11 -34.86 4.03
CA ASP A 196 13.27 -34.96 2.82
C ASP A 196 12.46 -33.70 2.55
N CYS A 197 12.06 -32.99 3.60
CA CYS A 197 11.26 -31.77 3.49
C CYS A 197 11.74 -30.73 4.49
N ILE A 198 11.70 -29.46 4.07
CA ILE A 198 11.96 -28.31 4.92
C ILE A 198 10.90 -27.23 4.74
N SER A 199 10.67 -26.44 5.78
CA SER A 199 9.91 -25.19 5.71
C SER A 199 10.54 -24.20 6.69
N VAL A 200 10.51 -22.90 6.36
CA VAL A 200 11.06 -21.85 7.20
C VAL A 200 10.08 -20.68 7.30
N TYR A 201 10.01 -20.05 8.47
CA TYR A 201 9.33 -18.77 8.71
C TYR A 201 9.81 -18.17 10.05
N GLU A 202 9.99 -16.85 10.12
CA GLU A 202 10.34 -16.10 11.34
C GLU A 202 11.39 -16.80 12.22
N ASN A 203 12.56 -17.12 11.65
CA ASN A 203 13.67 -17.81 12.33
C ASN A 203 13.36 -19.23 12.83
N THR A 204 12.32 -19.88 12.34
CA THR A 204 12.03 -21.27 12.66
C THR A 204 12.14 -22.14 11.43
N LEU A 205 12.97 -23.18 11.52
CA LEU A 205 13.14 -24.20 10.50
C LEU A 205 12.43 -25.47 10.95
N LEU A 206 11.53 -25.97 10.12
CA LEU A 206 11.04 -27.35 10.19
C LEU A 206 11.86 -28.22 9.25
N ALA A 207 12.31 -29.37 9.73
CA ALA A 207 12.99 -30.38 8.94
C ALA A 207 12.38 -31.76 9.23
N PHE A 208 11.98 -32.47 8.18
CA PHE A 208 11.42 -33.82 8.28
C PHE A 208 12.34 -34.86 7.65
N SER A 209 12.52 -35.99 8.35
CA SER A 209 13.17 -37.19 7.83
C SER A 209 12.17 -38.35 7.79
N SER A 210 11.91 -38.88 6.60
CA SER A 210 11.04 -40.03 6.35
C SER A 210 11.63 -41.32 6.93
N GLU A 211 12.94 -41.51 6.79
CA GLU A 211 13.67 -42.66 7.33
C GLU A 211 13.52 -42.74 8.86
N LYS A 212 13.66 -41.59 9.53
CA LYS A 212 13.51 -41.52 11.01
C LYS A 212 12.06 -41.29 11.43
N SER A 213 11.16 -41.05 10.47
CA SER A 213 9.78 -40.62 10.69
C SER A 213 9.72 -39.51 11.73
N LEU A 214 10.58 -38.49 11.60
CA LEU A 214 10.82 -37.48 12.61
C LEU A 214 10.77 -36.08 11.99
N LEU A 215 9.86 -35.26 12.50
CA LEU A 215 9.80 -33.82 12.27
C LEU A 215 10.51 -33.11 13.41
N THR A 216 11.46 -32.22 13.09
CA THR A 216 12.18 -31.39 14.06
C THR A 216 11.94 -29.92 13.76
N ALA A 217 11.56 -29.15 14.77
CA ALA A 217 11.46 -27.70 14.71
C ALA A 217 12.66 -27.06 15.41
N ILE A 218 13.32 -26.11 14.76
CA ILE A 218 14.58 -25.52 15.21
C ILE A 218 14.44 -24.00 15.19
N HIS A 219 14.71 -23.36 16.32
CA HIS A 219 14.88 -21.90 16.38
C HIS A 219 16.28 -21.53 15.92
N LEU A 220 16.37 -20.91 14.75
CA LEU A 220 17.60 -20.70 13.99
C LEU A 220 18.59 -19.78 14.70
N ASN A 221 18.13 -18.70 15.33
CA ASN A 221 19.02 -17.74 16.01
C ASN A 221 19.67 -18.33 17.27
N ASN A 222 18.95 -19.20 17.98
CA ASN A 222 19.42 -19.77 19.24
C ASN A 222 20.01 -21.17 19.06
N ARG A 223 19.87 -21.76 17.88
CA ARG A 223 20.25 -23.15 17.57
C ARG A 223 19.64 -24.16 18.55
N VAL A 224 18.37 -23.96 18.90
CA VAL A 224 17.64 -24.82 19.86
C VAL A 224 16.55 -25.59 19.13
N VAL A 225 16.44 -26.89 19.41
CA VAL A 225 15.28 -27.70 19.02
C VAL A 225 14.08 -27.28 19.88
N LEU A 226 13.04 -26.75 19.24
CA LEU A 226 11.78 -26.35 19.88
C LEU A 226 10.92 -27.58 20.17
N SER A 227 10.79 -28.46 19.18
CA SER A 227 10.01 -29.70 19.30
C SER A 227 10.55 -30.76 18.34
N ALA A 228 10.40 -32.02 18.73
CA ALA A 228 10.65 -33.17 17.87
C ALA A 228 9.46 -34.13 17.97
N LEU A 229 8.86 -34.48 16.83
CA LEU A 229 7.63 -35.27 16.78
C LEU A 229 7.73 -36.37 15.74
N HIS A 230 7.30 -37.57 16.11
CA HIS A 230 7.18 -38.68 15.17
C HIS A 230 5.96 -38.51 14.27
N LEU A 231 6.19 -38.45 12.96
CA LEU A 231 5.17 -38.34 11.93
C LEU A 231 5.48 -39.33 10.80
N THR A 232 4.43 -39.96 10.26
CA THR A 232 4.55 -40.92 9.15
C THR A 232 3.86 -40.39 7.91
N ASN A 233 4.31 -40.84 6.74
CA ASN A 233 3.69 -40.51 5.44
C ASN A 233 3.53 -39.01 5.20
N VAL A 234 4.50 -38.18 5.60
CA VAL A 234 4.49 -36.73 5.37
C VAL A 234 4.84 -36.44 3.90
N GLN A 235 4.01 -35.67 3.21
CA GLN A 235 4.29 -35.18 1.86
C GLN A 235 4.84 -33.75 1.87
N SER A 236 4.32 -32.91 2.76
CA SER A 236 4.67 -31.50 2.82
C SER A 236 4.49 -30.97 4.23
N ILE A 237 5.32 -30.00 4.60
CA ILE A 237 5.32 -29.34 5.90
C ILE A 237 5.35 -27.83 5.71
N LEU A 238 4.79 -27.11 6.66
CA LEU A 238 4.72 -25.66 6.62
C LEU A 238 4.82 -25.10 8.05
N VAL A 239 5.68 -24.10 8.26
CA VAL A 239 5.63 -23.31 9.50
C VAL A 239 4.38 -22.43 9.48
N GLY A 240 3.55 -22.56 10.51
CA GLY A 240 2.41 -21.67 10.71
C GLY A 240 2.83 -20.37 11.36
N ASP A 241 1.90 -19.75 12.10
CA ASP A 241 2.17 -18.54 12.86
C ASP A 241 2.31 -18.81 14.35
N ARG A 242 2.91 -17.82 15.01
CA ARG A 242 2.96 -17.71 16.45
C ARG A 242 1.94 -16.68 16.92
N PHE A 243 0.98 -17.10 17.72
CA PHE A 243 -0.03 -16.25 18.34
C PHE A 243 -0.06 -16.48 19.85
N SER A 244 0.50 -15.53 20.61
CA SER A 244 0.64 -15.64 22.07
C SER A 244 1.28 -16.98 22.50
N ASP A 245 0.46 -17.92 22.97
CA ASP A 245 0.86 -19.22 23.53
C ASP A 245 0.71 -20.38 22.53
N ILE A 246 0.28 -20.07 21.30
CA ILE A 246 0.11 -21.05 20.24
C ILE A 246 1.24 -20.83 19.24
N TYR A 247 2.06 -21.86 19.04
CA TYR A 247 3.00 -21.86 17.94
C TYR A 247 2.72 -23.07 17.05
N SER A 248 2.15 -22.84 15.88
CA SER A 248 1.67 -23.92 15.03
C SER A 248 2.58 -24.21 13.83
N ALA A 249 2.60 -25.46 13.43
CA ALA A 249 3.05 -25.94 12.14
C ALA A 249 1.97 -26.81 11.51
N PHE A 250 2.06 -27.03 10.21
CA PHE A 250 1.12 -27.87 9.48
C PHE A 250 1.87 -28.95 8.70
N ALA A 251 1.27 -30.13 8.62
CA ALA A 251 1.77 -31.23 7.81
C ALA A 251 0.64 -31.83 6.97
N LEU A 252 0.92 -32.04 5.70
CA LEU A 252 0.06 -32.79 4.79
C LEU A 252 0.56 -34.24 4.76
N THR A 253 -0.31 -35.19 5.15
CA THR A 253 0.03 -36.61 5.30
C THR A 253 -0.90 -37.54 4.50
N ASP A 254 -0.55 -38.83 4.49
CA ASP A 254 -1.34 -39.93 3.92
C ASP A 254 -1.65 -39.79 2.42
N GLY A 255 -0.66 -39.34 1.66
CA GLY A 255 -0.75 -39.15 0.22
C GLY A 255 -1.54 -37.89 -0.15
N GLY A 256 -1.48 -36.85 0.68
CA GLY A 256 -2.20 -35.61 0.43
C GLY A 256 -3.64 -35.60 0.94
N LYS A 257 -4.03 -36.52 1.84
CA LYS A 257 -5.45 -36.68 2.25
C LYS A 257 -5.76 -36.06 3.60
N THR A 258 -4.75 -35.94 4.46
CA THR A 258 -4.92 -35.51 5.85
C THR A 258 -4.09 -34.26 6.10
N LEU A 259 -4.74 -33.18 6.56
CA LEU A 259 -4.04 -32.02 7.11
C LEU A 259 -3.92 -32.19 8.63
N MET A 260 -2.71 -32.02 9.16
CA MET A 260 -2.44 -32.03 10.59
C MET A 260 -1.96 -30.66 11.06
N ARG A 261 -2.45 -30.22 12.22
CA ARG A 261 -1.85 -29.12 12.99
C ARG A 261 -0.90 -29.72 14.00
N ILE A 262 0.27 -29.10 14.13
CA ILE A 262 1.31 -29.47 15.08
C ILE A 262 1.56 -28.26 15.96
N ASP A 263 1.39 -28.42 17.26
CA ASP A 263 1.77 -27.43 18.25
C ASP A 263 3.26 -27.61 18.59
N LEU A 264 4.07 -26.64 18.19
CA LEU A 264 5.52 -26.61 18.37
C LEU A 264 5.95 -26.33 19.81
N ILE A 265 5.05 -25.85 20.67
CA ILE A 265 5.33 -25.66 22.10
C ILE A 265 5.07 -26.96 22.85
N THR A 266 3.95 -27.62 22.60
CA THR A 266 3.59 -28.86 23.30
C THR A 266 4.12 -30.12 22.63
N GLY A 267 4.58 -30.03 21.38
CA GLY A 267 5.04 -31.15 20.58
C GLY A 267 3.91 -32.12 20.19
N LYS A 268 2.65 -31.67 20.16
CA LYS A 268 1.49 -32.51 19.85
C LYS A 268 1.00 -32.26 18.42
N ALA A 269 0.59 -33.32 17.74
CA ALA A 269 -0.15 -33.22 16.48
C ALA A 269 -1.62 -33.59 16.66
N GLU A 270 -2.49 -32.86 15.98
CA GLU A 270 -3.90 -33.18 15.83
C GLU A 270 -4.29 -33.18 14.35
N LYS A 271 -5.18 -34.10 14.01
CA LYS A 271 -5.83 -34.11 12.70
C LYS A 271 -6.83 -32.97 12.65
N MET A 272 -6.77 -32.18 11.58
CA MET A 272 -7.73 -31.10 11.34
C MET A 272 -9.04 -31.67 10.77
N ASP A 273 -10.17 -31.06 11.13
CA ASP A 273 -11.49 -31.31 10.52
C ASP A 273 -11.64 -30.68 9.13
N VAL A 274 -10.53 -30.55 8.42
CA VAL A 274 -10.45 -30.02 7.05
C VAL A 274 -9.94 -31.14 6.16
N SER A 275 -10.79 -31.59 5.23
CA SER A 275 -10.38 -32.61 4.26
C SER A 275 -9.52 -31.96 3.18
N ALA A 276 -8.34 -32.52 2.91
CA ALA A 276 -7.50 -32.06 1.83
C ALA A 276 -8.17 -32.37 0.47
N PRO A 277 -8.23 -31.41 -0.47
CA PRO A 277 -8.80 -31.65 -1.79
C PRO A 277 -8.12 -32.79 -2.55
N ILE A 278 -8.86 -33.45 -3.43
CA ILE A 278 -8.30 -34.47 -4.33
C ILE A 278 -7.19 -33.82 -5.16
N GLY A 279 -6.01 -34.46 -5.20
CA GLY A 279 -4.85 -33.95 -5.93
C GLY A 279 -3.91 -33.07 -5.11
N ALA A 280 -4.17 -32.87 -3.82
CA ALA A 280 -3.26 -32.14 -2.93
C ALA A 280 -1.86 -32.78 -2.86
N ARG A 281 -0.83 -31.95 -3.00
CA ARG A 281 0.58 -32.35 -3.04
C ARG A 281 1.46 -31.55 -2.09
N ALA A 282 1.21 -30.25 -1.95
CA ALA A 282 2.06 -29.38 -1.16
C ALA A 282 1.26 -28.37 -0.34
N LEU A 283 1.93 -27.81 0.66
CA LEU A 283 1.49 -26.67 1.43
C LEU A 283 2.30 -25.44 1.00
N GLN A 284 1.61 -24.34 0.81
CA GLN A 284 2.20 -23.01 0.63
C GLN A 284 1.51 -22.04 1.59
N ARG A 285 2.11 -20.88 1.82
CA ARG A 285 1.46 -19.81 2.58
C ARG A 285 1.74 -18.44 2.00
N ASN A 286 0.83 -17.53 2.29
CA ASN A 286 1.18 -16.13 2.46
C ASN A 286 1.12 -15.78 3.95
N LEU A 287 1.08 -14.50 4.28
CA LEU A 287 1.05 -14.04 5.66
C LEU A 287 -0.15 -14.58 6.45
N TYR A 288 -1.35 -14.65 5.85
CA TYR A 288 -2.60 -14.94 6.56
C TYR A 288 -3.24 -16.28 6.20
N SER A 289 -2.86 -16.85 5.06
CA SER A 289 -3.51 -17.99 4.43
C SER A 289 -2.52 -19.11 4.17
N LEU A 290 -2.96 -20.32 4.52
CA LEU A 290 -2.39 -21.59 4.10
C LEU A 290 -3.10 -22.02 2.83
N TYR A 291 -2.32 -22.35 1.80
CA TYR A 291 -2.80 -22.92 0.55
C TYR A 291 -2.42 -24.38 0.48
N ILE A 292 -3.41 -25.21 0.11
CA ILE A 292 -3.16 -26.59 -0.31
C ILE A 292 -3.07 -26.57 -1.83
N THR A 293 -1.94 -26.99 -2.39
CA THR A 293 -1.68 -26.92 -3.83
C THR A 293 -1.54 -28.30 -4.48
N ASP A 294 -1.74 -28.35 -5.79
CA ASP A 294 -1.42 -29.51 -6.61
C ASP A 294 0.08 -29.62 -6.94
N GLU A 295 0.47 -30.59 -7.78
CA GLU A 295 1.87 -30.80 -8.22
C GLU A 295 2.45 -29.64 -9.03
N ASN A 296 1.61 -28.78 -9.60
CA ASN A 296 2.01 -27.61 -10.38
C ASN A 296 1.98 -26.33 -9.53
N GLY A 297 1.65 -26.43 -8.24
CA GLY A 297 1.53 -25.28 -7.35
C GLY A 297 0.21 -24.51 -7.50
N ALA A 298 -0.79 -25.03 -8.23
CA ALA A 298 -2.10 -24.39 -8.33
C ALA A 298 -2.88 -24.58 -7.01
N PRO A 299 -3.48 -23.51 -6.46
CA PRO A 299 -4.24 -23.60 -5.20
C PRO A 299 -5.53 -24.40 -5.40
N LEU A 300 -5.70 -25.44 -4.58
CA LEU A 300 -6.91 -26.27 -4.50
C LEU A 300 -7.82 -25.85 -3.34
N ALA A 301 -7.23 -25.37 -2.25
CA ALA A 301 -7.93 -24.81 -1.11
C ALA A 301 -7.10 -23.72 -0.43
N GLU A 302 -7.81 -22.81 0.25
CA GLU A 302 -7.25 -21.71 1.02
C GLU A 302 -7.89 -21.70 2.40
N HIS A 303 -7.07 -21.60 3.44
CA HIS A 303 -7.51 -21.54 4.82
C HIS A 303 -6.76 -20.45 5.59
N ASN A 304 -7.46 -19.71 6.43
CA ASN A 304 -6.81 -18.73 7.32
C ASN A 304 -5.95 -19.46 8.38
N ILE A 305 -4.67 -19.09 8.49
CA ILE A 305 -3.69 -19.74 9.38
C ILE A 305 -4.09 -19.59 10.84
N ALA A 306 -4.53 -18.41 11.28
CA ALA A 306 -4.97 -18.16 12.66
C ALA A 306 -6.13 -19.11 13.05
N SER A 307 -7.12 -19.24 12.17
CA SER A 307 -8.25 -20.15 12.38
C SER A 307 -7.80 -21.61 12.48
N LEU A 308 -6.88 -22.04 11.61
CA LEU A 308 -6.34 -23.40 11.65
C LEU A 308 -5.49 -23.65 12.90
N SER A 309 -4.80 -22.63 13.43
CA SER A 309 -4.00 -22.72 14.65
C SER A 309 -4.83 -22.99 15.91
N GLY A 310 -6.16 -23.02 15.82
CA GLY A 310 -7.06 -23.23 16.96
C GLY A 310 -7.43 -21.94 17.70
N GLN A 311 -7.03 -20.80 17.15
CA GLN A 311 -7.35 -19.48 17.66
C GLN A 311 -8.81 -19.15 17.40
N LYS A 312 -9.54 -18.77 18.44
CA LYS A 312 -10.92 -18.28 18.28
C LYS A 312 -10.86 -16.79 17.97
N ILE A 313 -11.20 -16.43 16.73
CA ILE A 313 -11.41 -15.04 16.36
C ILE A 313 -12.70 -14.56 17.04
N SER A 314 -12.59 -13.53 17.89
CA SER A 314 -13.71 -12.98 18.65
C SER A 314 -14.27 -11.71 18.00
N LYS A 315 -13.41 -10.94 17.32
CA LYS A 315 -13.73 -9.66 16.67
C LYS A 315 -12.90 -9.44 15.39
N THR A 316 -13.28 -8.43 14.64
CA THR A 316 -12.59 -7.97 13.43
C THR A 316 -12.29 -6.49 13.53
N LEU A 317 -11.06 -6.09 13.19
CA LEU A 317 -10.64 -4.69 13.01
C LEU A 317 -10.50 -4.41 11.51
N THR A 318 -11.32 -3.50 10.99
CA THR A 318 -11.42 -3.16 9.57
C THR A 318 -10.66 -1.88 9.26
N ILE A 319 -9.69 -1.98 8.36
CA ILE A 319 -8.91 -0.85 7.87
C ILE A 319 -9.34 -0.49 6.45
N VAL A 320 -9.65 0.78 6.20
CA VAL A 320 -10.12 1.25 4.89
C VAL A 320 -9.02 1.97 4.10
N ASN A 321 -8.96 1.73 2.79
CA ASN A 321 -8.09 2.40 1.81
C ASN A 321 -6.58 2.20 2.01
N THR A 322 -6.19 1.05 2.57
CA THR A 322 -4.78 0.65 2.67
C THR A 322 -4.59 -0.83 2.37
N LEU A 323 -3.38 -1.19 1.97
CA LEU A 323 -2.97 -2.57 1.73
C LEU A 323 -2.33 -3.18 3.00
N LEU A 324 -2.76 -4.39 3.37
CA LEU A 324 -2.29 -5.10 4.58
C LEU A 324 -0.93 -5.80 4.43
N ASP A 325 -0.36 -5.83 3.23
CA ASP A 325 0.89 -6.51 2.89
C ASP A 325 2.10 -5.61 2.78
N SER A 326 1.92 -4.29 2.91
CA SER A 326 3.08 -3.42 3.02
C SER A 326 3.91 -3.86 4.24
N PRO A 327 5.25 -3.93 4.17
CA PRO A 327 6.08 -4.43 5.27
C PRO A 327 5.77 -3.78 6.63
N SER A 328 5.41 -2.50 6.62
CA SER A 328 4.97 -1.78 7.82
C SER A 328 3.64 -2.25 8.35
N MET A 329 2.67 -2.52 7.49
CA MET A 329 1.38 -3.03 7.91
C MET A 329 1.50 -4.47 8.43
N VAL A 330 2.33 -5.30 7.80
CA VAL A 330 2.68 -6.63 8.29
C VAL A 330 3.26 -6.57 9.70
N GLU A 331 4.28 -5.74 9.91
CA GLU A 331 4.89 -5.58 11.24
C GLU A 331 3.91 -4.98 12.26
N THR A 332 3.07 -4.04 11.83
CA THR A 332 2.02 -3.46 12.70
C THR A 332 1.03 -4.53 13.15
N ILE A 333 0.56 -5.37 12.23
CA ILE A 333 -0.39 -6.45 12.52
C ILE A 333 0.28 -7.51 13.41
N ARG A 334 1.54 -7.85 13.16
CA ARG A 334 2.31 -8.77 14.00
C ARG A 334 2.37 -8.27 15.45
N LEU A 335 2.79 -7.03 15.66
CA LEU A 335 2.85 -6.38 16.98
C LEU A 335 1.47 -6.21 17.62
N PHE A 336 0.45 -5.90 16.81
CA PHE A 336 -0.93 -5.78 17.28
C PHE A 336 -1.45 -7.12 17.81
N ASN A 337 -1.20 -8.21 17.09
CA ASN A 337 -1.63 -9.56 17.45
C ASN A 337 -0.87 -10.15 18.66
N GLU A 338 0.28 -9.58 19.05
CA GLU A 338 0.92 -9.93 20.34
C GLU A 338 0.03 -9.53 21.52
N LYS A 339 -0.66 -8.39 21.41
CA LYS A 339 -1.57 -7.88 22.46
C LYS A 339 -3.01 -8.35 22.26
N TYR A 340 -3.48 -8.39 21.01
CA TYR A 340 -4.85 -8.73 20.64
C TYR A 340 -4.89 -9.94 19.69
N PRO A 341 -4.49 -11.13 20.16
CA PRO A 341 -4.44 -12.32 19.31
C PRO A 341 -5.81 -12.69 18.74
N ASP A 342 -6.90 -12.49 19.46
CA ASP A 342 -8.25 -12.89 19.05
C ASP A 342 -8.94 -11.94 18.05
N ILE A 343 -8.26 -10.86 17.63
CA ILE A 343 -8.81 -9.86 16.71
C ILE A 343 -8.21 -10.06 15.31
N GLN A 344 -9.06 -10.28 14.33
CA GLN A 344 -8.63 -10.36 12.93
C GLN A 344 -8.55 -8.96 12.31
N VAL A 345 -7.41 -8.59 11.74
CA VAL A 345 -7.27 -7.37 10.95
C VAL A 345 -7.66 -7.66 9.49
N VAL A 346 -8.58 -6.87 8.93
CA VAL A 346 -9.03 -6.98 7.55
C VAL A 346 -8.96 -5.62 6.85
N SER A 347 -8.93 -5.63 5.52
CA SER A 347 -8.97 -4.40 4.72
C SER A 347 -10.23 -4.32 3.85
N ARG A 348 -10.66 -3.09 3.58
CA ARG A 348 -11.71 -2.75 2.62
C ARG A 348 -11.27 -1.52 1.83
N THR A 349 -11.74 -1.40 0.59
CA THR A 349 -11.53 -0.20 -0.23
C THR A 349 -12.85 0.53 -0.42
N ILE A 350 -12.82 1.85 -0.30
CA ILE A 350 -13.92 2.75 -0.60
C ILE A 350 -13.38 3.83 -1.53
N ASP A 351 -13.82 3.82 -2.79
CA ASP A 351 -13.35 4.75 -3.82
C ASP A 351 -13.75 6.21 -3.53
N ASP A 352 -14.92 6.41 -2.92
CA ASP A 352 -15.43 7.75 -2.59
C ASP A 352 -15.22 8.08 -1.10
N TYR A 353 -14.22 8.93 -0.83
CA TYR A 353 -13.92 9.38 0.53
C TYR A 353 -15.08 10.10 1.23
N ARG A 354 -16.08 10.62 0.51
CA ARG A 354 -17.29 11.19 1.13
C ARG A 354 -18.17 10.11 1.76
N VAL A 355 -18.22 8.93 1.14
CA VAL A 355 -18.91 7.76 1.69
C VAL A 355 -18.16 7.27 2.92
N ALA A 356 -16.83 7.10 2.82
CA ALA A 356 -16.00 6.71 3.96
C ALA A 356 -16.16 7.67 5.14
N ALA A 357 -16.17 8.99 4.88
CA ALA A 357 -16.36 10.00 5.90
C ALA A 357 -17.74 9.94 6.55
N THR A 358 -18.78 9.72 5.75
CA THR A 358 -20.16 9.59 6.24
C THR A 358 -20.31 8.37 7.13
N GLU A 359 -19.80 7.20 6.70
CA GLU A 359 -19.81 5.97 7.50
C GLU A 359 -19.06 6.15 8.83
N LEU A 360 -17.87 6.79 8.78
CA LEU A 360 -17.04 7.05 9.96
C LEU A 360 -17.74 8.01 10.95
N MET A 361 -18.33 9.10 10.46
CA MET A 361 -19.11 10.04 11.29
C MET A 361 -20.40 9.43 11.84
N ALA A 362 -21.05 8.54 11.09
CA ALA A 362 -22.28 7.87 11.53
C ALA A 362 -22.01 6.75 12.55
N GLY A 363 -20.76 6.30 12.70
CA GLY A 363 -20.42 5.15 13.53
C GLY A 363 -20.98 3.85 12.96
N GLU A 364 -21.22 3.77 11.65
CA GLU A 364 -21.70 2.55 11.03
C GLU A 364 -20.61 1.46 11.13
N GLY A 365 -20.98 0.28 11.63
CA GLY A 365 -20.06 -0.83 11.86
C GLY A 365 -19.41 -1.29 10.55
N GLY A 366 -18.18 -0.84 10.30
CA GLY A 366 -17.46 -1.15 9.07
C GLY A 366 -16.17 -0.34 8.82
N ILE A 367 -15.84 0.64 9.67
CA ILE A 367 -14.57 1.40 9.59
C ILE A 367 -14.01 1.57 11.00
N ASP A 368 -12.89 0.91 11.30
CA ASP A 368 -12.18 1.08 12.57
C ASP A 368 -10.95 1.99 12.38
N VAL A 369 -10.26 1.82 11.27
CA VAL A 369 -9.13 2.66 10.86
C VAL A 369 -9.34 3.10 9.41
N LEU A 370 -9.08 4.37 9.10
CA LEU A 370 -9.15 4.92 7.75
C LEU A 370 -7.79 5.46 7.33
N HIS A 371 -7.34 5.08 6.14
CA HIS A 371 -6.20 5.70 5.50
C HIS A 371 -6.67 6.92 4.70
N LEU A 372 -6.33 8.11 5.19
CA LEU A 372 -6.66 9.39 4.59
C LEU A 372 -5.57 9.84 3.62
N THR A 373 -6.00 10.47 2.53
CA THR A 373 -5.11 11.06 1.53
C THR A 373 -5.56 12.48 1.24
N ASP A 374 -4.70 13.46 1.48
CA ASP A 374 -5.07 14.88 1.34
C ASP A 374 -4.71 15.47 -0.04
N GLY A 375 -4.04 14.70 -0.91
CA GLY A 375 -3.54 15.19 -2.20
C GLY A 375 -4.51 15.13 -3.39
N TRP A 376 -5.30 14.06 -3.51
CA TRP A 376 -5.93 13.69 -4.80
C TRP A 376 -7.42 13.33 -4.72
N SER A 377 -7.97 13.23 -3.51
CA SER A 377 -9.38 12.93 -3.26
C SER A 377 -10.06 14.03 -2.46
N VAL A 378 -11.38 13.96 -2.25
CA VAL A 378 -12.07 14.84 -1.29
C VAL A 378 -11.46 14.54 0.08
N SER A 379 -10.54 15.38 0.59
CA SER A 379 -10.07 15.21 1.96
C SER A 379 -11.26 15.45 2.91
N PRO A 380 -11.73 14.41 3.62
CA PRO A 380 -12.80 14.59 4.58
C PRO A 380 -12.27 15.04 5.95
N LEU A 381 -10.95 15.13 6.12
CA LEU A 381 -10.27 15.34 7.39
C LEU A 381 -10.86 16.51 8.19
N PRO A 382 -11.06 17.71 7.61
CA PRO A 382 -11.60 18.85 8.36
C PRO A 382 -13.00 18.56 8.93
N LYS A 383 -13.86 17.91 8.13
CA LYS A 383 -15.21 17.50 8.54
C LYS A 383 -15.16 16.43 9.61
N LEU A 384 -14.25 15.46 9.50
CA LEU A 384 -14.07 14.39 10.48
C LEU A 384 -13.59 14.94 11.84
N LEU A 385 -12.61 15.85 11.82
CA LEU A 385 -12.08 16.50 13.02
C LEU A 385 -13.16 17.35 13.71
N LYS A 386 -13.87 18.20 12.95
CA LYS A 386 -14.95 19.05 13.47
C LYS A 386 -16.09 18.26 14.11
N ASN A 387 -16.40 17.08 13.58
CA ASN A 387 -17.42 16.18 14.14
C ASN A 387 -16.90 15.25 15.25
N GLY A 388 -15.62 15.34 15.63
CA GLY A 388 -15.03 14.47 16.65
C GLY A 388 -15.03 13.00 16.26
N ALA A 389 -15.01 12.71 14.95
CA ALA A 389 -15.09 11.36 14.42
C ALA A 389 -13.73 10.64 14.44
N ILE A 390 -12.63 11.36 14.65
CA ILE A 390 -11.27 10.80 14.76
C ILE A 390 -10.81 10.82 16.21
N VAL A 391 -10.13 9.75 16.63
CA VAL A 391 -9.54 9.64 17.97
C VAL A 391 -8.42 10.67 18.15
N ASP A 392 -8.43 11.39 19.28
CA ASP A 392 -7.31 12.22 19.73
C ASP A 392 -6.20 11.32 20.29
N LEU A 393 -5.04 11.37 19.67
CA LEU A 393 -3.88 10.56 20.02
C LEU A 393 -2.81 11.34 20.80
N THR A 394 -3.09 12.59 21.19
CA THR A 394 -2.10 13.49 21.82
C THR A 394 -1.51 12.92 23.11
N ASP A 395 -2.35 12.30 23.93
CA ASP A 395 -1.93 11.67 25.20
C ASP A 395 -1.58 10.18 25.06
N ASN A 396 -1.55 9.65 23.83
CA ASN A 396 -1.23 8.24 23.61
C ASN A 396 0.27 7.98 23.80
N GLY A 397 0.63 7.19 24.81
CA GLY A 397 2.03 6.91 25.15
C GLY A 397 2.87 6.24 24.04
N HIS A 398 2.24 5.54 23.08
CA HIS A 398 2.95 4.99 21.92
C HIS A 398 3.24 6.07 20.88
N MET A 399 2.30 7.00 20.66
CA MET A 399 2.52 8.16 19.79
C MET A 399 3.59 9.08 20.38
N ILE A 400 3.53 9.41 21.67
CA ILE A 400 4.56 10.23 22.33
C ILE A 400 5.97 9.63 22.14
N LYS A 401 6.12 8.31 22.27
CA LYS A 401 7.40 7.64 22.02
C LYS A 401 7.82 7.64 20.55
N ALA A 402 6.87 7.63 19.62
CA ALA A 402 7.16 7.77 18.20
C ALA A 402 7.75 9.15 17.91
N HIS A 403 7.21 10.22 18.52
CA HIS A 403 7.72 11.59 18.40
C HIS A 403 9.20 11.71 18.76
N GLU A 404 9.66 11.04 19.82
CA GLU A 404 11.05 11.13 20.30
C GLU A 404 12.09 10.63 19.28
N ASN A 405 11.66 9.82 18.29
CA ASN A 405 12.55 9.12 17.36
C ASN A 405 12.37 9.54 15.90
N MET A 406 11.48 10.48 15.63
CA MET A 406 11.14 10.96 14.30
C MET A 406 11.56 12.42 14.11
N ARG A 407 11.84 12.81 12.87
CA ARG A 407 11.89 14.21 12.43
C ARG A 407 10.58 14.89 12.82
N ASP A 408 10.60 16.20 12.97
CA ASP A 408 9.39 16.95 13.31
C ASP A 408 8.41 16.96 12.13
N ILE A 409 7.49 15.98 12.16
CA ILE A 409 6.45 15.74 11.14
C ILE A 409 5.06 16.02 11.69
N TRP A 410 4.97 16.41 12.96
CA TRP A 410 3.74 16.30 13.72
C TRP A 410 2.79 17.43 13.43
N GLY A 411 3.32 18.60 13.03
CA GLY A 411 2.54 19.66 12.41
C GLY A 411 1.65 19.15 11.28
N LEU A 412 2.14 18.19 10.47
CA LEU A 412 1.42 17.64 9.32
C LEU A 412 0.29 16.65 9.67
N VAL A 413 0.26 16.15 10.91
CA VAL A 413 -0.79 15.25 11.43
C VAL A 413 -1.42 15.79 12.71
N SER A 414 -1.34 17.10 12.89
CA SER A 414 -1.97 17.80 14.01
C SER A 414 -2.88 18.90 13.52
N GLU A 415 -3.97 19.12 14.24
CA GLU A 415 -4.87 20.24 14.02
C GLU A 415 -5.24 20.83 15.38
N SER A 416 -5.13 22.15 15.53
CA SER A 416 -5.42 22.84 16.80
C SER A 416 -4.72 22.22 18.03
N GLY A 417 -3.49 21.73 17.87
CA GLY A 417 -2.69 21.11 18.92
C GLY A 417 -3.06 19.65 19.27
N ARG A 418 -3.94 19.01 18.47
CA ARG A 418 -4.31 17.60 18.64
C ARG A 418 -3.73 16.75 17.54
N ILE A 419 -3.10 15.63 17.89
CA ILE A 419 -2.59 14.65 16.93
C ILE A 419 -3.72 13.70 16.55
N TYR A 420 -4.03 13.61 15.26
CA TYR A 420 -5.18 12.85 14.76
C TYR A 420 -4.80 11.53 14.07
N GLY A 421 -3.52 11.29 13.80
CA GLY A 421 -3.12 10.09 13.08
C GLY A 421 -1.62 9.83 13.03
N ALA A 422 -1.29 8.70 12.42
CA ALA A 422 0.08 8.34 12.07
C ALA A 422 0.31 8.68 10.60
N VAL A 423 1.31 9.51 10.30
CA VAL A 423 1.73 9.77 8.91
C VAL A 423 2.01 8.43 8.24
N SER A 424 1.50 8.23 7.02
CA SER A 424 1.80 7.10 6.12
C SER A 424 2.64 7.52 4.92
N MET A 425 2.57 8.79 4.50
CA MET A 425 3.43 9.38 3.48
C MET A 425 3.37 10.91 3.58
N CYS A 426 4.49 11.58 3.26
CA CYS A 426 4.51 13.01 2.99
C CYS A 426 5.29 13.27 1.69
N GLU A 427 4.67 14.01 0.78
CA GLU A 427 5.30 14.53 -0.42
C GLU A 427 5.43 16.05 -0.29
N ILE A 428 6.65 16.57 -0.35
CA ILE A 428 6.94 18.00 -0.27
C ILE A 428 6.98 18.57 -1.69
N CYS A 429 6.59 19.83 -1.89
CA CYS A 429 6.79 20.54 -3.14
C CYS A 429 8.19 21.18 -3.22
N MET A 430 9.02 20.77 -4.18
CA MET A 430 10.24 21.49 -4.56
C MET A 430 10.34 21.57 -6.09
N TRP A 431 11.00 22.59 -6.61
CA TRP A 431 11.12 22.80 -8.05
C TRP A 431 12.48 22.31 -8.55
N GLU A 432 12.47 21.33 -9.47
CA GLU A 432 13.68 20.85 -10.13
C GLU A 432 14.21 21.92 -11.09
N VAL A 433 15.51 22.16 -11.05
CA VAL A 433 16.19 23.17 -11.86
C VAL A 433 16.99 22.49 -12.96
N ASN A 434 16.81 22.94 -14.20
CA ASN A 434 17.60 22.50 -15.34
C ASN A 434 18.99 23.17 -15.33
N PRO A 435 20.10 22.45 -15.03
CA PRO A 435 21.41 23.06 -14.88
C PRO A 435 21.96 23.63 -16.21
N ILE A 436 21.55 23.06 -17.34
CA ILE A 436 21.96 23.52 -18.67
C ILE A 436 21.33 24.88 -18.96
N LEU A 437 20.02 25.02 -18.74
CA LEU A 437 19.32 26.28 -18.98
C LEU A 437 19.69 27.34 -17.94
N LYS A 438 19.87 26.97 -16.67
CA LYS A 438 20.42 27.87 -15.63
C LYS A 438 21.74 28.48 -16.07
N SER A 439 22.66 27.66 -16.60
CA SER A 439 23.96 28.13 -17.08
C SER A 439 23.84 29.03 -18.31
N LYS A 440 23.00 28.66 -19.28
CA LYS A 440 22.75 29.48 -20.48
C LYS A 440 22.17 30.85 -20.16
N LEU A 441 21.27 30.91 -19.18
CA LEU A 441 20.67 32.15 -18.71
C LEU A 441 21.60 32.92 -17.77
N ASN A 442 22.77 32.37 -17.39
CA ASN A 442 23.61 32.91 -16.34
C ASN A 442 22.78 33.30 -15.09
N TRP A 443 21.90 32.40 -14.66
CA TRP A 443 21.02 32.63 -13.52
C TRP A 443 21.67 32.15 -12.23
N THR A 444 21.78 33.08 -11.27
CA THR A 444 22.13 32.78 -9.89
C THR A 444 20.87 32.29 -9.19
N MET A 445 20.89 31.01 -8.82
CA MET A 445 19.80 30.35 -8.13
C MET A 445 19.74 30.84 -6.68
N PRO A 446 18.54 31.07 -6.11
CA PRO A 446 18.40 31.38 -4.70
C PRO A 446 18.86 30.20 -3.83
N GLU A 447 19.54 30.49 -2.73
CA GLU A 447 20.03 29.46 -1.79
C GLU A 447 18.95 29.01 -0.79
N GLY A 448 17.97 29.87 -0.51
CA GLY A 448 16.87 29.63 0.43
C GLY A 448 15.51 30.13 -0.08
N ARG A 449 14.71 30.72 0.81
CA ARG A 449 13.44 31.36 0.45
C ARG A 449 13.67 32.48 -0.57
N TRP A 450 12.71 32.64 -1.46
CA TRP A 450 12.70 33.67 -2.51
C TRP A 450 11.26 34.03 -2.86
N THR A 451 11.12 35.14 -3.56
CA THR A 451 9.85 35.86 -3.69
C THR A 451 9.23 35.74 -5.07
N ILE A 452 7.91 35.94 -5.14
CA ILE A 452 7.18 36.07 -6.40
C ILE A 452 7.76 37.18 -7.30
N SER A 453 8.27 38.28 -6.73
CA SER A 453 8.94 39.35 -7.49
C SER A 453 10.26 38.91 -8.14
N GLU A 454 11.06 38.12 -7.42
CA GLU A 454 12.28 37.52 -7.98
C GLU A 454 11.95 36.51 -9.07
N PHE A 455 10.89 35.71 -8.89
CA PHE A 455 10.39 34.81 -9.92
C PHE A 455 9.92 35.56 -11.18
N LYS A 456 9.22 36.69 -11.03
CA LYS A 456 8.87 37.56 -12.16
C LYS A 456 10.11 38.12 -12.86
N SER A 457 11.13 38.54 -12.10
CA SER A 457 12.39 39.02 -12.67
C SER A 457 13.11 37.95 -13.49
N LEU A 458 13.04 36.69 -13.05
CA LEU A 458 13.51 35.54 -13.82
C LEU A 458 12.69 35.33 -15.11
N ALA A 459 11.37 35.51 -15.06
CA ALA A 459 10.51 35.47 -16.24
C ALA A 459 10.92 36.50 -17.30
N ASP A 460 11.18 37.74 -16.88
CA ASP A 460 11.61 38.83 -17.76
C ASP A 460 12.96 38.49 -18.43
N LYS A 461 13.86 37.81 -17.71
CA LYS A 461 15.13 37.31 -18.23
C LYS A 461 14.95 36.21 -19.28
N VAL A 462 14.02 35.28 -19.05
CA VAL A 462 13.69 34.23 -20.03
C VAL A 462 13.07 34.82 -21.29
N ILE A 463 12.23 35.85 -21.17
CA ILE A 463 11.68 36.59 -22.32
C ILE A 463 12.79 37.24 -23.13
N ALA A 464 13.73 37.93 -22.48
CA ALA A 464 14.87 38.54 -23.15
C ALA A 464 15.73 37.50 -23.90
N TYR A 465 15.92 36.33 -23.30
CA TYR A 465 16.60 35.20 -23.93
C TYR A 465 15.85 34.69 -25.17
N ASN A 466 14.55 34.45 -25.05
CA ASN A 466 13.70 33.94 -26.14
C ASN A 466 13.60 34.92 -27.33
N ARG A 467 13.77 36.24 -27.10
CA ARG A 467 13.81 37.24 -28.18
C ARG A 467 15.09 37.21 -29.02
N THR A 468 16.18 36.64 -28.49
CA THR A 468 17.52 36.71 -29.11
C THR A 468 18.06 35.34 -29.54
N ASN A 469 17.33 34.25 -29.25
CA ASN A 469 17.78 32.88 -29.51
C ASN A 469 16.70 32.09 -30.28
N ASP A 470 17.12 31.24 -31.22
CA ASP A 470 16.20 30.47 -32.09
C ASP A 470 15.42 29.38 -31.34
N ARG A 471 15.95 28.89 -30.21
CA ARG A 471 15.30 27.86 -29.40
C ARG A 471 14.53 28.50 -28.25
N HIS A 472 13.20 28.52 -28.39
CA HIS A 472 12.29 28.90 -27.32
C HIS A 472 12.44 27.97 -26.11
N ILE A 473 12.57 28.55 -24.92
CA ILE A 473 12.56 27.84 -23.65
C ILE A 473 11.38 28.30 -22.80
N TYR A 474 10.88 27.39 -21.99
CA TYR A 474 9.84 27.63 -21.00
C TYR A 474 10.47 27.95 -19.64
N LEU A 475 9.83 28.82 -18.87
CA LEU A 475 10.23 29.11 -17.50
C LEU A 475 9.86 27.94 -16.59
N LEU A 476 8.62 27.48 -16.66
CA LEU A 476 8.05 26.52 -15.71
C LEU A 476 7.27 25.42 -16.42
N ALA A 477 7.57 24.18 -16.05
CA ALA A 477 6.79 22.99 -16.34
C ALA A 477 6.00 22.59 -15.08
N ASP A 478 4.70 22.89 -15.09
CA ASP A 478 3.79 22.58 -14.00
C ASP A 478 2.72 21.59 -14.46
N SER A 479 2.88 20.31 -14.09
CA SER A 479 1.96 19.22 -14.43
C SER A 479 0.84 19.02 -13.41
N GLY A 480 0.70 19.93 -12.43
CA GLY A 480 -0.35 19.86 -11.42
C GLY A 480 -1.75 19.88 -12.02
N PHE A 481 -2.73 19.34 -11.28
CA PHE A 481 -4.13 19.43 -11.67
C PHE A 481 -4.64 20.88 -11.63
N ILE A 482 -4.09 21.69 -10.74
CA ILE A 482 -4.19 23.15 -10.72
C ILE A 482 -2.78 23.73 -10.69
N PRO A 483 -2.58 25.00 -11.13
CA PRO A 483 -1.30 25.66 -11.01
C PRO A 483 -0.77 25.68 -9.57
N ASN A 484 0.53 25.46 -9.38
CA ASN A 484 1.14 25.39 -8.05
C ASN A 484 0.97 26.67 -7.21
N PHE A 485 0.84 27.85 -7.83
CA PHE A 485 0.55 29.09 -7.11
C PHE A 485 -0.81 29.04 -6.38
N MET A 486 -1.80 28.34 -6.93
CA MET A 486 -3.11 28.15 -6.28
C MET A 486 -2.95 27.28 -5.04
N GLU A 487 -2.08 26.27 -5.08
CA GLU A 487 -1.83 25.40 -3.93
C GLU A 487 -1.14 26.15 -2.80
N LEU A 488 -0.14 26.98 -3.13
CA LEU A 488 0.56 27.84 -2.16
C LEU A 488 -0.39 28.87 -1.54
N TYR A 489 -1.26 29.47 -2.35
CA TYR A 489 -2.25 30.43 -1.85
C TYR A 489 -3.28 29.76 -0.93
N ASN A 490 -3.76 28.57 -1.29
CA ASN A 490 -4.70 27.81 -0.47
C ASN A 490 -4.10 27.40 0.88
N ALA A 491 -2.84 26.97 0.91
CA ALA A 491 -2.14 26.64 2.15
C ALA A 491 -2.11 27.80 3.16
N LYS A 492 -2.21 29.04 2.69
CA LYS A 492 -2.20 30.24 3.53
C LYS A 492 -3.60 30.75 3.89
N TYR A 493 -4.53 30.76 2.94
CA TYR A 493 -5.80 31.48 3.08
C TYR A 493 -7.03 30.59 3.16
N LEU A 494 -6.93 29.29 2.86
CA LEU A 494 -8.06 28.36 2.93
C LEU A 494 -7.93 27.48 4.18
N ASN A 495 -8.73 27.78 5.20
CA ASN A 495 -8.87 26.95 6.39
C ASN A 495 -10.22 26.24 6.36
N THR A 496 -10.17 24.98 5.98
CA THR A 496 -11.34 24.10 5.82
C THR A 496 -11.94 23.65 7.15
N TYR A 497 -11.18 23.70 8.24
CA TYR A 497 -11.65 23.35 9.58
C TYR A 497 -12.54 24.45 10.16
N ASP A 498 -12.07 25.69 10.11
CA ASP A 498 -12.81 26.88 10.55
C ASP A 498 -13.83 27.37 9.51
N GLY A 499 -13.75 26.86 8.28
CA GLY A 499 -14.62 27.26 7.18
C GLY A 499 -14.35 28.68 6.69
N THR A 500 -13.08 29.09 6.69
CA THR A 500 -12.65 30.44 6.29
C THR A 500 -11.83 30.40 5.00
N VAL A 501 -12.06 31.40 4.15
CA VAL A 501 -11.35 31.56 2.88
C VAL A 501 -11.37 33.03 2.44
N ASP A 502 -10.29 33.50 1.83
CA ASP A 502 -10.23 34.82 1.22
C ASP A 502 -9.41 34.80 -0.09
N TYR A 503 -10.11 34.86 -1.22
CA TYR A 503 -9.55 35.00 -2.56
C TYR A 503 -9.70 36.42 -3.12
N GLU A 504 -10.37 37.34 -2.44
CA GLU A 504 -10.58 38.71 -2.94
C GLU A 504 -9.40 39.66 -2.63
N THR A 505 -8.33 39.12 -2.04
CA THR A 505 -7.11 39.86 -1.72
C THR A 505 -6.38 40.38 -2.96
N GLN A 506 -5.60 41.45 -2.78
CA GLN A 506 -4.72 41.95 -3.84
C GLN A 506 -3.61 40.94 -4.18
N GLU A 507 -3.11 40.21 -3.18
CA GLU A 507 -2.10 39.16 -3.36
C GLU A 507 -2.56 38.10 -4.36
N PHE A 508 -3.82 37.65 -4.25
CA PHE A 508 -4.39 36.68 -5.20
C PHE A 508 -4.50 37.23 -6.62
N LYS A 509 -4.97 38.46 -6.76
CA LYS A 509 -5.12 39.14 -8.06
C LYS A 509 -3.76 39.39 -8.74
N ASP A 510 -2.73 39.70 -7.96
CA ASP A 510 -1.36 39.86 -8.46
C ASP A 510 -0.78 38.52 -8.93
N LEU A 511 -1.08 37.42 -8.25
CA LEU A 511 -0.70 36.06 -8.68
C LEU A 511 -1.41 35.66 -9.98
N LEU A 512 -2.72 35.93 -10.10
CA LEU A 512 -3.48 35.70 -11.33
C LEU A 512 -2.87 36.50 -12.50
N SER A 513 -2.61 37.79 -12.28
CA SER A 513 -1.97 38.68 -13.27
C SER A 513 -0.60 38.14 -13.71
N LEU A 514 0.22 37.67 -12.76
CA LEU A 514 1.51 37.06 -13.06
C LEU A 514 1.34 35.80 -13.91
N TRP A 515 0.40 34.92 -13.57
CA TRP A 515 0.21 33.68 -14.32
C TRP A 515 -0.27 33.94 -15.75
N LYS A 516 -1.19 34.90 -15.92
CA LYS A 516 -1.59 35.39 -17.25
C LYS A 516 -0.41 35.95 -18.02
N TYR A 517 0.42 36.78 -17.38
CA TYR A 517 1.65 37.30 -17.97
C TYR A 517 2.60 36.19 -18.45
N LEU A 518 2.80 35.12 -17.65
CA LEU A 518 3.61 33.96 -18.04
C LEU A 518 2.99 33.22 -19.25
N SER A 519 1.66 33.06 -19.25
CA SER A 519 0.93 32.40 -20.34
C SER A 519 1.02 33.18 -21.66
N ASP A 520 0.73 34.48 -21.62
CA ASP A 520 0.75 35.37 -22.78
C ASP A 520 2.15 35.46 -23.41
N ASN A 521 3.20 35.36 -22.58
CA ASN A 521 4.60 35.30 -23.03
C ASN A 521 5.10 33.87 -23.35
N ARG A 522 4.21 32.87 -23.36
CA ARG A 522 4.51 31.46 -23.67
C ARG A 522 5.62 30.87 -22.80
N LEU A 523 5.66 31.26 -21.52
CA LEU A 523 6.65 30.81 -20.55
C LEU A 523 6.22 29.56 -19.77
N LEU A 524 4.93 29.20 -19.82
CA LEU A 524 4.39 27.97 -19.23
C LEU A 524 4.48 26.82 -20.24
N TYR A 525 5.00 25.67 -19.80
CA TYR A 525 5.11 24.49 -20.65
C TYR A 525 3.72 23.93 -20.99
N PRO A 526 3.35 23.76 -22.27
CA PRO A 526 2.06 23.22 -22.65
C PRO A 526 2.04 21.71 -22.45
N TYR A 527 1.29 21.23 -21.45
CA TYR A 527 0.99 19.81 -21.36
C TYR A 527 -0.03 19.42 -22.45
N PRO A 528 0.16 18.27 -23.13
CA PRO A 528 -0.83 17.79 -24.09
C PRO A 528 -2.19 17.64 -23.39
N LYS A 529 -3.23 18.30 -23.92
CA LYS A 529 -4.61 18.06 -23.51
C LYS A 529 -4.89 16.56 -23.59
N GLY A 530 -5.24 15.92 -22.47
CA GLY A 530 -5.56 14.49 -22.40
C GLY A 530 -4.57 13.63 -21.60
N ILE A 531 -3.43 14.16 -21.14
CA ILE A 531 -2.60 13.53 -20.10
C ILE A 531 -2.91 14.21 -18.76
N GLN A 532 -4.17 14.11 -18.33
CA GLN A 532 -4.61 14.50 -16.99
C GLN A 532 -5.08 13.25 -16.23
N THR A 533 -4.23 12.24 -16.12
CA THR A 533 -4.37 11.15 -15.14
C THR A 533 -3.06 10.39 -15.09
N GLY A 534 -2.40 10.39 -13.94
CA GLY A 534 -1.27 9.53 -13.67
C GLY A 534 0.08 10.18 -13.98
N ARG A 535 0.91 10.27 -12.93
CA ARG A 535 2.36 10.48 -12.92
C ARG A 535 2.96 10.39 -14.32
N ILE A 536 3.55 11.49 -14.79
CA ILE A 536 4.49 11.43 -15.92
C ILE A 536 5.55 10.40 -15.53
N GLY A 537 5.50 9.24 -16.20
CA GLY A 537 6.48 8.17 -16.10
C GLY A 537 7.84 8.52 -16.72
N SER A 538 8.20 9.80 -16.78
CA SER A 538 9.56 10.21 -17.11
C SER A 538 10.17 10.93 -15.91
N SER A 539 11.07 10.23 -15.24
CA SER A 539 12.01 10.71 -14.23
C SER A 539 12.82 11.94 -14.68
N ASP A 540 12.74 12.36 -15.94
CA ASP A 540 13.69 13.27 -16.56
C ASP A 540 13.11 14.68 -16.70
N MET A 541 13.96 15.66 -16.40
CA MET A 541 13.67 17.07 -16.59
C MET A 541 13.30 17.35 -18.06
N VAL A 542 12.24 18.11 -18.28
CA VAL A 542 11.86 18.55 -19.62
C VAL A 542 12.99 19.41 -20.19
N SER A 543 13.62 18.94 -21.28
CA SER A 543 14.89 19.50 -21.77
C SER A 543 14.86 21.00 -22.14
N ASN A 544 13.67 21.55 -22.40
CA ASN A 544 13.45 22.95 -22.75
C ASN A 544 12.63 23.76 -21.71
N ALA A 545 12.49 23.27 -20.48
CA ALA A 545 11.96 24.04 -19.36
C ALA A 545 13.07 24.31 -18.33
N LEU A 546 13.09 25.52 -17.75
CA LEU A 546 14.07 25.89 -16.73
C LEU A 546 13.74 25.26 -15.37
N LEU A 547 12.47 25.30 -14.98
CA LEU A 547 11.95 24.82 -13.70
C LEU A 547 10.86 23.77 -13.92
N ARG A 548 10.75 22.80 -13.02
CA ARG A 548 9.67 21.81 -13.00
C ARG A 548 9.14 21.64 -11.58
N VAL A 549 7.84 21.78 -11.38
CA VAL A 549 7.19 21.50 -10.09
C VAL A 549 7.30 19.99 -9.81
N ASN A 550 7.78 19.61 -8.64
CA ASN A 550 7.92 18.22 -8.23
C ASN A 550 7.40 18.00 -6.80
N TYR A 551 6.55 16.99 -6.65
CA TYR A 551 6.10 16.48 -5.36
C TYR A 551 6.78 15.15 -5.11
N SER A 552 7.57 15.06 -4.04
CA SER A 552 8.29 13.84 -3.73
C SER A 552 8.57 13.70 -2.24
N SER A 553 8.71 12.46 -1.80
CA SER A 553 9.41 12.08 -0.59
C SER A 553 10.92 12.32 -0.73
N LEU A 554 11.64 12.35 0.40
CA LEU A 554 13.06 12.70 0.51
C LEU A 554 13.93 11.97 -0.53
N GLY A 555 13.75 10.65 -0.66
CA GLY A 555 14.55 9.84 -1.58
C GLY A 555 14.37 10.17 -3.06
N GLY A 556 13.21 10.68 -3.47
CA GLY A 556 12.97 11.00 -4.89
C GLY A 556 13.64 12.29 -5.37
N TYR A 557 14.26 13.07 -4.48
CA TYR A 557 15.06 14.23 -4.87
C TYR A 557 16.45 13.82 -5.37
N GLY A 558 17.11 12.87 -4.72
CA GLY A 558 18.44 12.41 -5.13
C GLY A 558 19.47 13.56 -5.26
N GLU A 559 20.37 13.45 -6.24
CA GLU A 559 21.47 14.41 -6.48
C GLU A 559 21.11 15.56 -7.44
N LYS A 560 19.86 15.62 -7.91
CA LYS A 560 19.43 16.67 -8.83
C LYS A 560 19.36 18.03 -8.15
N LEU A 561 19.36 19.10 -8.94
CA LEU A 561 19.31 20.46 -8.41
C LEU A 561 17.85 20.88 -8.14
N TYR A 562 17.55 21.25 -6.89
CA TYR A 562 16.23 21.74 -6.50
C TYR A 562 16.27 23.06 -5.73
N ILE A 563 15.16 23.79 -5.83
CA ILE A 563 14.85 24.98 -5.03
C ILE A 563 13.47 24.86 -4.40
N LEU A 564 13.22 25.61 -3.33
CA LEU A 564 11.88 25.80 -2.79
C LEU A 564 11.03 26.62 -3.78
N PRO A 565 9.70 26.49 -3.81
CA PRO A 565 8.84 27.38 -4.58
C PRO A 565 8.95 28.85 -4.10
N PRO A 566 8.74 29.83 -4.98
CA PRO A 566 8.69 31.23 -4.60
C PRO A 566 7.42 31.51 -3.81
N THR A 567 7.51 32.42 -2.85
CA THR A 567 6.40 32.80 -1.95
C THR A 567 6.19 34.31 -1.94
N TYR A 568 5.05 34.80 -1.44
CA TYR A 568 4.81 36.24 -1.39
C TYR A 568 5.63 36.90 -0.27
N SER A 569 5.72 36.21 0.87
CA SER A 569 6.54 36.52 2.03
C SER A 569 7.44 35.32 2.42
N PRO A 570 8.64 35.54 2.97
CA PRO A 570 9.47 34.47 3.53
C PRO A 570 8.80 33.62 4.61
N ASP A 571 7.78 34.16 5.27
CA ASP A 571 7.03 33.49 6.33
C ASP A 571 5.80 32.72 5.82
N ASP A 572 5.48 32.81 4.52
CA ASP A 572 4.34 32.07 3.98
C ASP A 572 4.57 30.56 4.08
N PRO A 573 3.51 29.76 4.28
CA PRO A 573 3.63 28.32 4.33
C PRO A 573 4.07 27.76 2.97
N LEU A 574 4.80 26.65 3.04
CA LEU A 574 5.05 25.78 1.89
C LEU A 574 3.91 24.77 1.75
N VAL A 575 3.90 23.99 0.68
CA VAL A 575 2.85 22.99 0.44
C VAL A 575 3.41 21.58 0.58
N SER A 576 2.65 20.75 1.31
CA SER A 576 2.84 19.31 1.39
C SER A 576 1.58 18.55 0.98
N GLN A 577 1.76 17.28 0.61
CA GLN A 577 0.68 16.31 0.53
C GLN A 577 0.91 15.24 1.59
N THR A 578 -0.02 15.17 2.54
CA THR A 578 0.06 14.25 3.66
C THR A 578 -0.95 13.12 3.51
N TYR A 579 -0.53 11.95 3.93
CA TYR A 579 -1.30 10.72 3.97
C TYR A 579 -1.17 10.20 5.39
N ALA A 580 -2.27 9.75 5.99
CA ALA A 580 -2.26 9.35 7.39
C ALA A 580 -3.26 8.23 7.68
N LEU A 581 -2.92 7.36 8.63
CA LEU A 581 -3.87 6.44 9.24
C LEU A 581 -4.53 7.13 10.44
N VAL A 582 -5.85 7.13 10.47
CA VAL A 582 -6.66 7.69 11.56
C VAL A 582 -7.58 6.63 12.15
N ALA A 583 -7.79 6.68 13.47
CA ALA A 583 -8.69 5.76 14.17
C ALA A 583 -10.09 6.38 14.30
N ASN A 584 -11.13 5.60 14.03
CA ASN A 584 -12.51 6.02 14.16
C ASN A 584 -12.91 6.10 15.65
N ASN A 585 -13.29 7.29 16.10
CA ASN A 585 -13.74 7.53 17.48
C ASN A 585 -15.12 6.91 17.77
N ASN A 586 -15.92 6.66 16.74
CA ASN A 586 -17.26 6.08 16.85
C ASN A 586 -17.27 4.55 16.69
N SER A 587 -16.11 3.91 16.51
CA SER A 587 -16.02 2.46 16.37
C SER A 587 -16.16 1.75 17.72
N ASP A 588 -16.82 0.58 17.73
CA ASP A 588 -16.83 -0.35 18.87
C ASP A 588 -15.44 -0.95 19.18
N MET A 589 -14.48 -0.76 18.28
CA MET A 589 -13.07 -1.15 18.36
C MET A 589 -12.15 0.05 18.58
N ARG A 590 -12.67 1.18 19.09
CA ARG A 590 -11.93 2.45 19.21
C ARG A 590 -10.56 2.31 19.88
N GLU A 591 -10.48 1.59 21.00
CA GLU A 591 -9.23 1.44 21.75
C GLU A 591 -8.21 0.60 20.99
N GLU A 592 -8.66 -0.48 20.36
CA GLU A 592 -7.86 -1.35 19.51
C GLU A 592 -7.39 -0.61 18.24
N ALA A 593 -8.26 0.16 17.59
CA ALA A 593 -7.93 1.01 16.45
C ALA A 593 -6.90 2.09 16.79
N ALA A 594 -7.07 2.79 17.92
CA ALA A 594 -6.11 3.78 18.38
C ALA A 594 -4.73 3.15 18.68
N TYR A 595 -4.72 1.97 19.31
CA TYR A 595 -3.48 1.22 19.52
C TYR A 595 -2.83 0.80 18.21
N PHE A 596 -3.62 0.31 17.24
CA PHE A 596 -3.14 -0.09 15.92
C PHE A 596 -2.45 1.08 15.20
N VAL A 597 -3.10 2.25 15.13
CA VAL A 597 -2.53 3.46 14.51
C VAL A 597 -1.25 3.89 15.22
N SER A 598 -1.22 3.80 16.55
CA SER A 598 -0.04 4.17 17.34
C SER A 598 1.14 3.21 17.14
N LEU A 599 0.88 1.91 16.96
CA LEU A 599 1.90 0.93 16.59
C LEU A 599 2.48 1.23 15.22
N TYR A 600 1.65 1.64 14.27
CA TYR A 600 2.10 1.97 12.92
C TYR A 600 3.12 3.12 12.89
N ALA A 601 2.95 4.12 13.77
CA ALA A 601 3.91 5.23 13.95
C ALA A 601 5.20 4.82 14.66
N SER A 602 5.25 3.65 15.30
CA SER A 602 6.39 3.28 16.15
C SER A 602 7.67 3.05 15.35
N LYS A 603 8.83 3.31 15.96
CA LYS A 603 10.16 3.04 15.39
C LYS A 603 10.32 1.58 14.91
N ALA A 604 9.70 0.64 15.63
CA ALA A 604 9.72 -0.77 15.28
C ALA A 604 9.08 -1.04 13.92
N VAL A 605 8.02 -0.31 13.56
CA VAL A 605 7.33 -0.43 12.27
C VAL A 605 7.98 0.44 11.20
N THR A 606 8.31 1.69 11.53
CA THR A 606 8.77 2.68 10.53
C THR A 606 10.11 2.32 9.92
N ARG A 607 10.96 1.55 10.62
CA ARG A 607 12.21 1.00 10.07
C ARG A 607 12.01 0.01 8.91
N TYR A 608 10.81 -0.58 8.76
CA TYR A 608 10.49 -1.53 7.69
C TYR A 608 9.95 -0.89 6.41
N GLN A 609 9.83 0.44 6.35
CA GLN A 609 9.26 1.14 5.20
C GLN A 609 10.21 1.15 3.99
N PHE A 610 9.72 0.73 2.83
CA PHE A 610 10.40 0.85 1.55
C PHE A 610 10.24 2.29 0.99
N TYR A 611 11.37 2.84 0.53
CA TYR A 611 11.61 3.92 -0.46
C TYR A 611 10.80 5.24 -0.50
N LEU A 612 9.55 5.36 -0.04
CA LEU A 612 8.72 6.54 -0.40
C LEU A 612 7.82 7.13 0.69
N ASN A 613 7.63 6.48 1.84
CA ASN A 613 6.44 6.72 2.67
C ASN A 613 6.77 7.33 4.06
N ASN A 614 7.13 6.53 5.07
CA ASN A 614 7.44 7.02 6.43
C ASN A 614 8.86 6.80 6.92
N GLY A 615 9.61 5.89 6.28
CA GLY A 615 10.99 5.63 6.67
C GLY A 615 11.80 6.93 6.70
N GLN A 616 11.59 7.80 5.71
CA GLN A 616 12.22 9.12 5.61
C GLN A 616 12.16 10.01 6.87
N PHE A 617 11.21 9.75 7.78
CA PHE A 617 11.06 10.51 9.03
C PHE A 617 11.94 10.01 10.17
N ILE A 618 12.70 8.92 10.01
CA ILE A 618 13.67 8.52 11.04
C ILE A 618 14.81 9.54 11.02
N ASP A 619 15.05 10.14 12.19
CA ASP A 619 16.04 11.20 12.38
C ASP A 619 17.47 10.71 12.05
N LYS A 620 17.82 9.49 12.49
CA LYS A 620 19.16 8.91 12.31
C LYS A 620 19.20 7.92 11.16
N LYS A 621 20.14 8.14 10.22
CA LYS A 621 20.31 7.29 9.04
C LYS A 621 20.79 5.87 9.37
N GLU A 622 21.37 5.67 10.55
CA GLU A 622 21.88 4.38 11.01
C GLU A 622 20.76 3.46 11.54
N ASP A 623 19.60 4.03 11.89
CA ASP A 623 18.46 3.30 12.44
C ASP A 623 17.59 2.64 11.35
N TYR A 624 17.96 2.78 10.08
CA TYR A 624 17.31 2.17 8.93
C TYR A 624 17.62 0.67 8.83
N ALA A 625 16.59 -0.20 8.88
CA ALA A 625 16.76 -1.65 8.91
C ALA A 625 17.12 -2.29 7.55
N PHE A 626 16.87 -1.61 6.42
CA PHE A 626 17.09 -2.18 5.08
C PHE A 626 18.26 -1.52 4.34
N ILE A 627 19.17 -2.35 3.85
CA ILE A 627 20.44 -1.99 3.18
C ILE A 627 20.21 -1.48 1.74
N ASN A 628 19.06 -1.76 1.12
CA ASN A 628 18.68 -1.26 -0.21
C ASN A 628 17.94 0.08 -0.14
N MET A 629 18.58 1.09 0.44
CA MET A 629 18.18 2.52 0.37
C MET A 629 19.02 3.35 -0.61
N PRO A 630 19.28 2.92 -1.86
CA PRO A 630 20.15 3.68 -2.73
C PRO A 630 19.71 5.14 -2.94
N ASP A 631 18.42 5.51 -3.00
CA ASP A 631 18.07 6.91 -3.33
C ASP A 631 17.99 7.91 -2.15
N ILE A 632 17.59 7.52 -0.93
CA ILE A 632 17.71 8.43 0.23
C ILE A 632 19.19 8.74 0.49
N ARG A 633 20.08 7.74 0.37
CA ARG A 633 21.52 7.94 0.51
C ARG A 633 22.14 8.76 -0.63
N LYS A 634 21.52 8.75 -1.82
CA LYS A 634 21.88 9.64 -2.94
C LYS A 634 21.27 11.03 -2.80
N THR A 635 20.37 11.28 -1.85
CA THR A 635 19.84 12.63 -1.68
C THR A 635 20.96 13.53 -1.17
N SER A 636 21.22 14.62 -1.90
CA SER A 636 22.30 15.54 -1.53
C SER A 636 22.00 16.21 -0.18
N ILE A 637 23.05 16.62 0.53
CA ILE A 637 22.92 17.32 1.83
C ILE A 637 22.07 18.59 1.66
N GLU A 638 22.23 19.29 0.53
CA GLU A 638 21.49 20.51 0.21
C GLU A 638 20.01 20.26 -0.06
N ASN A 639 19.66 19.12 -0.64
CA ASN A 639 18.27 18.73 -0.86
C ASN A 639 17.61 18.24 0.43
N GLU A 640 18.32 17.46 1.23
CA GLU A 640 17.86 17.03 2.56
C GLU A 640 17.59 18.24 3.47
N ALA A 641 18.48 19.25 3.47
CA ALA A 641 18.28 20.47 4.24
C ALA A 641 17.02 21.26 3.79
N LYS A 642 16.81 21.40 2.48
CA LYS A 642 15.59 22.05 1.95
C LYS A 642 14.33 21.26 2.27
N TRP A 643 14.41 19.94 2.19
CA TRP A 643 13.30 19.05 2.49
C TRP A 643 12.91 19.12 3.97
N ASN A 644 13.88 19.10 4.89
CA ASN A 644 13.62 19.28 6.32
C ASN A 644 13.03 20.67 6.62
N TYR A 645 13.61 21.71 6.03
CA TYR A 645 13.06 23.05 6.17
C TYR A 645 11.61 23.11 5.68
N ALA A 646 11.32 22.50 4.53
CA ALA A 646 9.96 22.45 4.01
C ALA A 646 9.02 21.62 4.88
N LEU A 647 9.49 20.52 5.45
CA LEU A 647 8.72 19.70 6.40
C LEU A 647 8.27 20.52 7.63
N GLU A 648 9.15 21.37 8.17
CA GLU A 648 8.87 22.23 9.33
C GLU A 648 7.94 23.41 9.03
N HIS A 649 7.82 23.82 7.76
CA HIS A 649 7.12 25.05 7.35
C HIS A 649 6.03 24.80 6.31
N ALA A 650 5.70 23.54 6.01
CA ALA A 650 4.66 23.20 5.05
C ALA A 650 3.33 22.99 5.74
N GLU A 651 2.28 23.46 5.08
CA GLU A 651 0.90 23.14 5.41
C GLU A 651 0.37 22.13 4.39
N THR A 652 -0.59 21.31 4.82
CA THR A 652 -1.25 20.36 3.93
C THR A 652 -2.30 21.10 3.10
N ASN A 653 -2.30 20.91 1.78
CA ASN A 653 -3.31 21.54 0.92
C ASN A 653 -4.67 20.84 1.02
N HIS A 654 -5.55 21.34 1.88
CA HIS A 654 -6.89 20.80 2.11
C HIS A 654 -7.96 21.23 1.08
N ALA A 655 -7.58 21.88 -0.03
CA ALA A 655 -8.58 22.40 -0.96
C ALA A 655 -9.48 21.28 -1.54
N PRO A 656 -10.82 21.43 -1.47
CA PRO A 656 -11.73 20.42 -1.98
C PRO A 656 -11.49 20.13 -3.48
N ILE A 657 -11.52 18.86 -3.87
CA ILE A 657 -11.34 18.46 -5.28
C ILE A 657 -12.34 19.16 -6.21
N SER A 658 -13.57 19.42 -5.72
CA SER A 658 -14.60 20.15 -6.45
C SER A 658 -14.15 21.58 -6.78
N LEU A 659 -13.51 22.27 -5.83
CA LEU A 659 -12.96 23.60 -6.04
C LEU A 659 -11.80 23.56 -7.05
N LYS A 660 -10.86 22.61 -6.88
CA LYS A 660 -9.76 22.39 -7.83
C LYS A 660 -10.28 22.13 -9.25
N ARG A 661 -11.38 21.35 -9.38
CA ARG A 661 -11.99 21.03 -10.67
C ARG A 661 -12.57 22.28 -11.33
N ILE A 662 -13.36 23.07 -10.61
CA ILE A 662 -13.93 24.32 -11.14
C ILE A 662 -12.82 25.26 -11.60
N VAL A 663 -11.76 25.41 -10.81
CA VAL A 663 -10.59 26.21 -11.19
C VAL A 663 -9.99 25.71 -12.50
N ASN A 664 -9.71 24.42 -12.61
CA ASN A 664 -9.02 23.84 -13.77
C ASN A 664 -9.90 23.80 -15.04
N THR A 665 -11.20 23.49 -14.91
CA THR A 665 -12.07 23.26 -16.08
C THR A 665 -12.86 24.48 -16.54
N GLU A 666 -13.07 25.47 -15.66
CA GLU A 666 -13.94 26.61 -15.94
C GLU A 666 -13.20 27.94 -15.77
N LEU A 667 -12.75 28.25 -14.55
CA LEU A 667 -12.26 29.60 -14.23
C LEU A 667 -10.91 29.93 -14.89
N LEU A 668 -9.92 29.05 -14.77
CA LEU A 668 -8.59 29.28 -15.32
C LEU A 668 -8.59 29.34 -16.85
N PRO A 669 -9.28 28.43 -17.58
CA PRO A 669 -9.44 28.56 -19.03
C PRO A 669 -10.07 29.90 -19.45
N ALA A 670 -11.17 30.32 -18.80
CA ALA A 670 -11.85 31.58 -19.12
C ALA A 670 -10.94 32.80 -18.87
N PHE A 671 -10.20 32.82 -17.76
CA PHE A 671 -9.28 33.90 -17.42
C PHE A 671 -8.08 33.98 -18.37
N LEU A 672 -7.47 32.84 -18.70
CA LEU A 672 -6.38 32.79 -19.67
C LEU A 672 -6.83 33.20 -21.07
N ALA A 673 -8.07 32.90 -21.45
CA ALA A 673 -8.70 33.37 -22.68
C ALA A 673 -9.07 34.88 -22.66
N GLY A 674 -9.06 35.52 -21.49
CA GLY A 674 -9.45 36.92 -21.31
C GLY A 674 -10.97 37.14 -21.29
N GLU A 675 -11.75 36.09 -21.04
CA GLU A 675 -13.22 36.15 -20.92
C GLU A 675 -13.66 36.72 -19.56
N ILE A 676 -12.81 36.55 -18.54
CA ILE A 676 -12.95 37.14 -17.21
C ILE A 676 -11.63 37.79 -16.79
N ASP A 677 -11.71 38.84 -15.97
CA ASP A 677 -10.55 39.50 -15.36
C ASP A 677 -10.24 38.93 -13.97
N GLU A 678 -9.17 39.42 -13.34
CA GLU A 678 -8.70 38.97 -12.03
C GLU A 678 -9.76 39.17 -10.93
N ASP A 679 -10.47 40.31 -10.98
CA ASP A 679 -11.54 40.66 -10.04
C ASP A 679 -12.74 39.71 -10.17
N ALA A 680 -13.15 39.39 -11.39
CA ALA A 680 -14.21 38.43 -11.66
C ALA A 680 -13.80 37.01 -11.24
N PHE A 681 -12.57 36.59 -11.54
CA PHE A 681 -12.05 35.29 -11.09
C PHE A 681 -12.10 35.20 -9.57
N ALA A 682 -11.51 36.17 -8.86
CA ALA A 682 -11.43 36.23 -7.40
C ALA A 682 -12.81 36.12 -6.74
N ARG A 683 -13.80 36.90 -7.21
CA ARG A 683 -15.19 36.81 -6.71
C ARG A 683 -15.84 35.46 -6.96
N LEU A 684 -15.65 34.89 -8.15
CA LEU A 684 -16.26 33.61 -8.52
C LEU A 684 -15.69 32.47 -7.68
N ILE A 685 -14.36 32.40 -7.52
CA ILE A 685 -13.75 31.36 -6.69
C ILE A 685 -14.08 31.56 -5.21
N GLN A 686 -14.13 32.80 -4.70
CA GLN A 686 -14.59 33.12 -3.34
C GLN A 686 -15.98 32.55 -3.09
N THR A 687 -16.94 32.87 -3.96
CA THR A 687 -18.32 32.40 -3.86
C THR A 687 -18.39 30.87 -3.85
N GLN A 688 -17.64 30.21 -4.75
CA GLN A 688 -17.62 28.74 -4.83
C GLN A 688 -17.00 28.10 -3.59
N ALA A 689 -15.91 28.67 -3.07
CA ALA A 689 -15.26 28.16 -1.89
C ALA A 689 -16.14 28.33 -0.64
N GLU A 690 -16.75 29.50 -0.45
CA GLU A 690 -17.71 29.74 0.65
C GLU A 690 -18.89 28.78 0.61
N MET A 691 -19.46 28.52 -0.58
CA MET A 691 -20.53 27.55 -0.75
C MET A 691 -20.09 26.14 -0.31
N MET A 692 -18.89 25.70 -0.74
CA MET A 692 -18.38 24.37 -0.40
C MET A 692 -18.00 24.21 1.07
N LEU A 693 -17.53 25.28 1.72
CA LEU A 693 -17.21 25.27 3.15
C LEU A 693 -18.46 25.32 4.05
N GLY A 694 -19.60 25.75 3.50
CA GLY A 694 -20.90 25.77 4.18
C GLY A 694 -21.65 24.43 4.18
N GLU A 695 -21.22 23.44 3.41
CA GLU A 695 -21.79 22.07 3.29
C GLU A 695 -21.11 21.04 4.20
#